data_AF-A0A1L9UYF0-F1
#
_entry.id   AF-A0A1L9UYF0-F1
#
_cell.length_a   1.000
_cell.length_b   1.000
_cell.length_c   1.000
_cell.angle_alpha   90.00
_cell.angle_beta   90.00
_cell.angle_gamma   90.00
#
_symmetry.space_group_name_H-M   'P 1'
#
loop_
_entity.id
_entity.type
_entity.pdbx_description
1 polymer ?
#
loop_
_entity_poly.entity_id
_entity_poly.type
_entity_poly.pdbx_seq_one_letter_code
_entity_poly.pdbx_strand_id
1 'polypeptide(L)'
;MPLESNEPLDREDAPFLAEGQGPLSPVEEEPSPSDAQKEHLRKTRLRLMLTLFAMILAVEVGICMSNGPVTRIYESIACREYYAQHDPTQIGADGEVPEELCKVKAVQQDLAAVKGYMEFFDGILTCKRGPLFTVPSHPGAVLAIPYGLLADRRGRKSTICLSIPGFALNCIIQLVVMWRPDIFPLRTVWASSLAWLFGGGPVVAFAIIWTMMSDVSTEEERFGVASMGADFASSAASSWMMSLDPWLPLLLGWGLAVIGMFFALTLPETMHVGSSQPTWKQPSMEMSQVSPGHAEYKEVPSKEQEQELLSDEETLRGDEASFTTKAARPTFFASAKQRSRAYFAPYSFIFRNKQIMLLLTAFLVYRLSRGSSWFLVQYISTRYKWTLAEANFLMSFKPALTIPLFLFILPAISRQLLKTMKPTQKDLQLMRISIGLLAVGTLGIGLSPSVAMLIPSLLVQTSGSGFVFLTRALITTLVHREETARLFTIIEVLQSVGNVIASLSITTVFQIGLELGGAWIGLAWMMTATAFTLVGVAIWMFRIPSRQSDDKVEEDSEVPPPAALTGPPTTPHLASQQAHGSLLSKSGHVHFAVSLIPQISLTSNIPGHGEIYPVSRSSYPQWVLRIFLFCFRLPIFISVCLGYFLLFQWLPITSLGRKAALWCILGVPSVWWVDLQVDGVRKGTLNNDRHQNRLPGPGSIIASSFTSPIDALYLAAVFDPIFVSCYPSTREVEQLSVWQAILRAFALPQAKPAPRARTVDLKTIMRKYPGRPIALFPECTTTNGQGVLPLSPVLASAPHKTKIFPVALRYEPKDVVTPVPGSYMTFLWSLLGRPRHYIRVRIGQAVVGVAADELPTHDATMFDPSAAENGYPHDRDDERPFSESSVMVLEEQVPNYVGDSLARLGRARRVAVTAPQKLEFVKLWKKSYWTW
;
A
#
# COMPACT_ATOMS: atom_id res chain seq x y z
N MET A 1 -45.98 48.73 -41.40
CA MET A 1 -46.56 48.94 -42.75
C MET A 1 -46.43 50.41 -43.08
N PRO A 2 -45.96 50.81 -44.27
CA PRO A 2 -45.40 50.01 -45.40
C PRO A 2 -44.23 49.06 -44.97
N LEU A 3 -43.71 48.05 -45.71
CA LEU A 3 -43.50 47.83 -47.16
C LEU A 3 -42.40 48.77 -47.73
N GLU A 4 -41.37 48.35 -48.46
CA GLU A 4 -40.93 47.02 -48.96
C GLU A 4 -39.39 46.90 -48.92
N SER A 5 -38.84 45.68 -49.00
CA SER A 5 -37.42 45.41 -49.26
C SER A 5 -37.24 44.05 -49.97
N ASN A 6 -36.29 43.96 -50.90
CA ASN A 6 -36.33 43.00 -52.00
C ASN A 6 -35.86 41.55 -51.74
N GLU A 7 -36.50 40.65 -52.49
CA GLU A 7 -35.97 39.44 -53.15
C GLU A 7 -35.75 38.12 -52.35
N PRO A 8 -35.86 36.93 -53.01
CA PRO A 8 -36.33 35.66 -52.41
C PRO A 8 -35.19 34.64 -52.13
N LEU A 9 -35.34 33.61 -51.27
CA LEU A 9 -36.09 32.34 -51.41
C LEU A 9 -35.77 31.53 -52.69
N ASP A 10 -35.59 30.19 -52.67
CA ASP A 10 -35.39 29.24 -51.56
C ASP A 10 -34.83 27.88 -52.10
N ARG A 11 -34.29 27.03 -51.20
CA ARG A 11 -34.34 25.53 -51.19
C ARG A 11 -33.91 24.64 -52.41
N GLU A 12 -33.08 23.61 -52.14
CA GLU A 12 -33.21 22.15 -52.44
C GLU A 12 -31.87 21.37 -52.63
N ASP A 13 -31.93 20.04 -52.73
CA ASP A 13 -30.85 19.07 -52.42
C ASP A 13 -30.21 18.33 -53.62
N ALA A 14 -28.87 18.15 -53.58
CA ALA A 14 -28.07 17.09 -54.24
C ALA A 14 -28.15 16.97 -55.80
N PRO A 15 -27.63 15.90 -56.46
CA PRO A 15 -26.37 15.12 -56.30
C PRO A 15 -25.50 15.12 -57.60
N PHE A 16 -24.32 14.47 -57.61
CA PHE A 16 -23.75 13.80 -58.81
C PHE A 16 -22.77 12.65 -58.44
N LEU A 17 -22.56 11.69 -59.37
CA LEU A 17 -21.90 10.38 -59.20
C LEU A 17 -20.58 10.29 -60.03
N ALA A 18 -19.78 9.22 -60.11
CA ALA A 18 -19.86 7.79 -59.75
C ALA A 18 -18.42 7.23 -59.46
N GLU A 19 -18.05 5.93 -59.36
CA GLU A 19 -18.72 4.61 -59.49
C GLU A 19 -17.87 3.52 -58.74
N GLY A 20 -18.24 2.22 -58.81
CA GLY A 20 -17.42 1.08 -58.36
C GLY A 20 -18.22 -0.08 -57.75
N GLN A 21 -18.00 -1.32 -58.19
CA GLN A 21 -18.84 -2.49 -57.85
C GLN A 21 -18.29 -3.39 -56.72
N GLY A 22 -19.18 -4.05 -55.96
CA GLY A 22 -18.84 -5.18 -55.07
C GLY A 22 -19.97 -5.56 -54.09
N PRO A 23 -20.59 -6.76 -54.20
CA PRO A 23 -21.71 -7.16 -53.32
C PRO A 23 -21.26 -8.02 -52.14
N LEU A 24 -21.68 -7.67 -50.92
CA LEU A 24 -21.69 -8.57 -49.76
C LEU A 24 -22.90 -8.34 -48.84
N SER A 25 -23.24 -9.40 -48.11
CA SER A 25 -24.43 -9.62 -47.28
C SER A 25 -24.78 -8.51 -46.27
N PRO A 26 -26.07 -8.34 -45.92
CA PRO A 26 -26.47 -7.48 -44.81
C PRO A 26 -25.96 -8.03 -43.47
N VAL A 27 -25.50 -7.12 -42.61
CA VAL A 27 -25.26 -7.40 -41.19
C VAL A 27 -26.54 -7.02 -40.43
N GLU A 28 -26.98 -7.88 -39.51
CA GLU A 28 -28.11 -7.56 -38.62
C GLU A 28 -27.72 -6.42 -37.67
N GLU A 29 -28.44 -5.30 -37.71
CA GLU A 29 -28.38 -4.30 -36.65
C GLU A 29 -29.10 -4.82 -35.40
N GLU A 30 -28.44 -4.84 -34.25
CA GLU A 30 -29.12 -5.12 -32.99
C GLU A 30 -30.20 -4.05 -32.71
N PRO A 31 -31.38 -4.44 -32.19
CA PRO A 31 -32.50 -3.52 -32.01
C PRO A 31 -32.18 -2.44 -30.97
N SER A 32 -32.26 -1.17 -31.39
CA SER A 32 -31.99 -0.03 -30.51
C SER A 32 -32.86 -0.04 -29.24
N PRO A 33 -32.33 0.38 -28.07
CA PRO A 33 -33.05 0.29 -26.80
C PRO A 33 -34.31 1.17 -26.79
N SER A 34 -35.44 0.56 -26.48
CA SER A 34 -36.76 1.22 -26.43
C SER A 34 -36.78 2.46 -25.53
N ASP A 35 -37.63 3.44 -25.86
CA ASP A 35 -37.69 4.69 -25.09
C ASP A 35 -38.17 4.48 -23.64
N ALA A 36 -38.91 3.41 -23.37
CA ALA A 36 -39.23 2.99 -22.00
C ALA A 36 -37.98 2.63 -21.19
N GLN A 37 -36.98 2.00 -21.82
CA GLN A 37 -35.70 1.65 -21.19
C GLN A 37 -34.82 2.89 -20.99
N LYS A 38 -34.79 3.82 -21.96
CA LYS A 38 -34.15 5.15 -21.82
C LYS A 38 -34.75 5.94 -20.66
N GLU A 39 -36.08 5.92 -20.53
CA GLU A 39 -36.80 6.61 -19.45
C GLU A 39 -36.59 5.94 -18.08
N HIS A 40 -36.51 4.60 -18.02
CA HIS A 40 -36.16 3.89 -16.79
C HIS A 40 -34.72 4.20 -16.35
N LEU A 41 -33.78 4.28 -17.29
CA LEU A 41 -32.40 4.73 -17.03
C LEU A 41 -32.38 6.18 -16.52
N ARG A 42 -33.11 7.10 -17.15
CA ARG A 42 -33.22 8.51 -16.73
C ARG A 42 -33.78 8.64 -15.31
N LYS A 43 -34.89 7.96 -15.00
CA LYS A 43 -35.48 7.89 -13.65
C LYS A 43 -34.56 7.23 -12.62
N THR A 44 -33.68 6.32 -13.03
CA THR A 44 -32.73 5.67 -12.11
C THR A 44 -31.51 6.54 -11.85
N ARG A 45 -30.96 7.22 -12.87
CA ARG A 45 -29.90 8.23 -12.71
C ARG A 45 -30.37 9.41 -11.85
N LEU A 46 -31.60 9.88 -12.04
CA LEU A 46 -32.18 10.94 -11.21
C LEU A 46 -32.33 10.52 -9.74
N ARG A 47 -32.83 9.30 -9.48
CA ARG A 47 -32.91 8.75 -8.11
C ARG A 47 -31.53 8.62 -7.46
N LEU A 48 -30.53 8.13 -8.19
CA LEU A 48 -29.14 8.03 -7.74
C LEU A 48 -28.53 9.40 -7.42
N MET A 49 -28.74 10.40 -8.29
CA MET A 49 -28.25 11.76 -8.07
C MET A 49 -28.88 12.39 -6.83
N LEU A 50 -30.20 12.22 -6.64
CA LEU A 50 -30.93 12.75 -5.48
C LEU A 50 -30.51 12.06 -4.17
N THR A 51 -30.29 10.74 -4.16
CA THR A 51 -29.82 10.04 -2.95
C THR A 51 -28.37 10.34 -2.60
N LEU A 52 -27.47 10.45 -3.59
CA LEU A 52 -26.11 10.94 -3.37
C LEU A 52 -26.09 12.36 -2.81
N PHE A 53 -26.91 13.26 -3.36
CA PHE A 53 -27.02 14.65 -2.89
C PHE A 53 -27.59 14.75 -1.48
N ALA A 54 -28.67 14.03 -1.18
CA ALA A 54 -29.26 13.98 0.17
C ALA A 54 -28.29 13.41 1.21
N MET A 55 -27.51 12.38 0.86
CA MET A 55 -26.44 11.83 1.69
C MET A 55 -25.34 12.87 1.97
N ILE A 56 -24.87 13.60 0.95
CA ILE A 56 -23.86 14.66 1.11
C ILE A 56 -24.36 15.73 2.07
N LEU A 57 -25.53 16.31 1.79
CA LEU A 57 -26.08 17.39 2.62
C LEU A 57 -26.29 16.94 4.07
N ALA A 58 -26.81 15.72 4.30
CA ALA A 58 -27.02 15.20 5.66
C ALA A 58 -25.70 15.01 6.44
N VAL A 59 -24.65 14.49 5.79
CA VAL A 59 -23.33 14.32 6.40
C VAL A 59 -22.63 15.67 6.65
N GLU A 60 -22.69 16.59 5.68
CA GLU A 60 -22.06 17.90 5.75
C GLU A 60 -22.72 18.82 6.80
N VAL A 61 -24.05 18.97 6.74
CA VAL A 61 -24.85 19.68 7.77
C VAL A 61 -24.63 19.07 9.14
N GLY A 62 -24.60 17.74 9.26
CA GLY A 62 -24.40 17.05 10.53
C GLY A 62 -23.03 17.30 11.16
N ILE A 63 -21.96 17.25 10.36
CA ILE A 63 -20.60 17.56 10.81
C ILE A 63 -20.48 19.05 11.17
N CYS A 64 -20.85 19.95 10.28
CA CYS A 64 -20.73 21.39 10.48
C CYS A 64 -21.57 21.89 11.66
N MET A 65 -22.76 21.33 11.89
CA MET A 65 -23.57 21.62 13.06
C MET A 65 -22.94 21.16 14.39
N SER A 66 -22.13 20.10 14.38
CA SER A 66 -21.52 19.54 15.60
C SER A 66 -20.21 20.21 16.06
N ASN A 67 -19.46 20.86 15.16
CA ASN A 67 -18.11 21.38 15.43
C ASN A 67 -18.05 22.47 16.54
N GLY A 68 -19.01 23.39 16.54
CA GLY A 68 -19.17 24.41 17.58
C GLY A 68 -19.54 23.80 18.95
N PRO A 69 -20.63 23.01 19.02
CA PRO A 69 -21.06 22.31 20.23
C PRO A 69 -19.99 21.45 20.90
N VAL A 70 -19.25 20.63 20.14
CA VAL A 70 -18.12 19.83 20.67
C VAL A 70 -17.07 20.73 21.32
N THR A 71 -16.77 21.89 20.73
CA THR A 71 -15.81 22.85 21.31
C THR A 71 -16.32 23.41 22.64
N ARG A 72 -17.63 23.68 22.79
CA ARG A 72 -18.22 24.19 24.04
C ARG A 72 -18.32 23.12 25.13
N ILE A 73 -18.63 21.87 24.79
CA ILE A 73 -18.70 20.76 25.75
C ILE A 73 -17.29 20.37 26.23
N TYR A 74 -16.28 20.37 25.36
CA TYR A 74 -14.88 20.21 25.78
C TYR A 74 -14.42 21.34 26.71
N GLU A 75 -14.89 22.58 26.47
CA GLU A 75 -14.61 23.72 27.36
C GLU A 75 -15.26 23.54 28.74
N SER A 76 -16.56 23.20 28.81
CA SER A 76 -17.26 23.06 30.09
C SER A 76 -16.71 21.90 30.94
N ILE A 77 -16.34 20.77 30.32
CA ILE A 77 -15.71 19.64 31.01
C ILE A 77 -14.35 20.06 31.60
N ALA A 78 -13.45 20.65 30.79
CA ALA A 78 -12.14 21.08 31.28
C ALA A 78 -12.24 22.21 32.34
N CYS A 79 -13.23 23.09 32.21
CA CYS A 79 -13.54 24.13 33.18
C CYS A 79 -14.00 23.56 34.52
N ARG A 80 -14.94 22.59 34.50
CA ARG A 80 -15.42 21.89 35.70
C ARG A 80 -14.30 21.10 36.38
N GLU A 81 -13.44 20.41 35.63
CA GLU A 81 -12.27 19.70 36.16
C GLU A 81 -11.26 20.65 36.83
N TYR A 82 -11.01 21.83 36.24
CA TYR A 82 -10.15 22.87 36.80
C TYR A 82 -10.71 23.45 38.12
N TYR A 83 -11.98 23.86 38.13
CA TYR A 83 -12.60 24.44 39.33
C TYR A 83 -12.77 23.42 40.46
N ALA A 84 -13.09 22.16 40.17
CA ALA A 84 -13.15 21.09 41.16
C ALA A 84 -11.81 20.87 41.92
N GLN A 85 -10.68 21.30 41.36
CA GLN A 85 -9.35 21.21 41.98
C GLN A 85 -8.90 22.50 42.67
N HIS A 86 -9.39 23.68 42.25
CA HIS A 86 -8.90 24.99 42.72
C HIS A 86 -9.90 25.75 43.59
N ASP A 87 -11.18 25.78 43.22
CA ASP A 87 -12.26 26.43 43.97
C ASP A 87 -13.61 25.77 43.59
N PRO A 88 -14.09 24.80 44.38
CA PRO A 88 -15.35 24.12 44.09
C PRO A 88 -16.59 25.00 44.34
N THR A 89 -16.45 26.21 44.91
CA THR A 89 -17.60 27.10 45.16
C THR A 89 -18.15 27.77 43.89
N GLN A 90 -17.38 27.75 42.79
CA GLN A 90 -17.81 28.29 41.48
C GLN A 90 -18.65 27.30 40.65
N ILE A 91 -18.87 26.08 41.16
CA ILE A 91 -19.71 25.07 40.50
C ILE A 91 -21.15 25.29 40.97
N GLY A 92 -22.06 25.53 40.02
CA GLY A 92 -23.48 25.75 40.31
C GLY A 92 -24.19 24.51 40.86
N ALA A 93 -25.39 24.70 41.42
CA ALA A 93 -26.20 23.60 41.94
C ALA A 93 -26.52 22.53 40.87
N ASP A 94 -26.62 22.94 39.61
CA ASP A 94 -26.84 22.08 38.44
C ASP A 94 -25.57 21.33 37.97
N GLY A 95 -24.42 21.57 38.61
CA GLY A 95 -23.14 20.94 38.32
C GLY A 95 -22.29 21.60 37.22
N GLU A 96 -22.80 22.63 36.56
CA GLU A 96 -22.09 23.41 35.53
C GLU A 96 -21.37 24.66 36.07
N VAL A 97 -20.49 25.23 35.26
CA VAL A 97 -19.75 26.48 35.54
C VAL A 97 -20.08 27.51 34.45
N PRO A 98 -20.44 28.76 34.79
CA PRO A 98 -20.72 29.84 33.83
C PRO A 98 -19.61 30.06 32.79
N GLU A 99 -19.99 30.25 31.52
CA GLU A 99 -19.02 30.29 30.40
C GLU A 99 -17.94 31.36 30.57
N GLU A 100 -18.26 32.52 31.16
CA GLU A 100 -17.31 33.61 31.38
C GLU A 100 -16.11 33.20 32.27
N LEU A 101 -16.35 32.34 33.25
CA LEU A 101 -15.31 31.82 34.15
C LEU A 101 -14.40 30.80 33.44
N CYS A 102 -14.91 30.12 32.41
CA CYS A 102 -14.16 29.11 31.66
C CYS A 102 -13.10 29.69 30.69
N LYS A 103 -12.95 31.02 30.62
CA LYS A 103 -11.96 31.70 29.76
C LYS A 103 -10.57 31.86 30.42
N VAL A 104 -10.33 31.21 31.57
CA VAL A 104 -9.02 31.12 32.25
C VAL A 104 -7.99 30.41 31.37
N LYS A 105 -6.74 30.90 31.37
CA LYS A 105 -5.65 30.42 30.49
C LYS A 105 -5.46 28.90 30.50
N ALA A 106 -5.42 28.28 31.69
CA ALA A 106 -5.22 26.84 31.83
C ALA A 106 -6.27 26.01 31.07
N VAL A 107 -7.56 26.29 31.31
CA VAL A 107 -8.71 25.65 30.63
C VAL A 107 -8.59 25.79 29.11
N GLN A 108 -8.20 26.98 28.64
CA GLN A 108 -8.08 27.26 27.21
C GLN A 108 -6.85 26.60 26.57
N GLN A 109 -5.75 26.44 27.31
CA GLN A 109 -4.56 25.70 26.88
C GLN A 109 -4.84 24.19 26.81
N ASP A 110 -5.60 23.62 27.74
CA ASP A 110 -6.02 22.22 27.71
C ASP A 110 -7.06 21.95 26.61
N LEU A 111 -8.04 22.84 26.41
CA LEU A 111 -8.96 22.78 25.28
C LEU A 111 -8.22 22.82 23.93
N ALA A 112 -7.21 23.69 23.82
CA ALA A 112 -6.33 23.74 22.65
C ALA A 112 -5.53 22.44 22.47
N ALA A 113 -5.00 21.86 23.55
CA ALA A 113 -4.30 20.57 23.53
C ALA A 113 -5.21 19.44 23.05
N VAL A 114 -6.40 19.29 23.64
CA VAL A 114 -7.35 18.22 23.32
C VAL A 114 -7.73 18.26 21.84
N LYS A 115 -8.11 19.43 21.32
CA LYS A 115 -8.45 19.63 19.90
C LYS A 115 -7.25 19.42 18.97
N GLY A 116 -6.10 20.01 19.30
CA GLY A 116 -4.88 19.90 18.49
C GLY A 116 -4.35 18.47 18.38
N TYR A 117 -4.30 17.74 19.49
CA TYR A 117 -3.87 16.34 19.48
C TYR A 117 -4.91 15.41 18.84
N MET A 118 -6.21 15.73 18.87
CA MET A 118 -7.24 14.99 18.12
C MET A 118 -6.97 15.04 16.61
N GLU A 119 -6.82 16.24 16.04
CA GLU A 119 -6.47 16.44 14.62
C GLU A 119 -5.13 15.81 14.24
N PHE A 120 -4.19 15.72 15.18
CA PHE A 120 -2.94 14.98 15.02
C PHE A 120 -3.15 13.46 14.97
N PHE A 121 -3.97 12.86 15.84
CA PHE A 121 -4.23 11.42 15.83
C PHE A 121 -5.07 11.00 14.63
N ASP A 122 -6.11 11.75 14.27
CA ASP A 122 -6.92 11.52 13.07
C ASP A 122 -6.08 11.66 11.79
N GLY A 123 -5.28 12.72 11.70
CA GLY A 123 -4.33 12.96 10.61
C GLY A 123 -3.28 11.85 10.49
N ILE A 124 -2.68 11.41 11.61
CA ILE A 124 -1.68 10.33 11.60
C ILE A 124 -2.29 8.97 11.29
N LEU A 125 -3.48 8.63 11.77
CA LEU A 125 -4.10 7.34 11.44
C LEU A 125 -4.48 7.28 9.97
N THR A 126 -4.98 8.39 9.41
CA THR A 126 -5.20 8.56 7.96
C THR A 126 -3.88 8.46 7.17
N CYS A 127 -2.76 8.93 7.72
CA CYS A 127 -1.45 9.04 7.07
C CYS A 127 -0.42 7.94 7.48
N LYS A 128 -0.84 6.87 8.17
CA LYS A 128 -0.03 6.05 9.10
C LYS A 128 1.40 5.64 8.68
N ARG A 129 2.33 6.57 8.91
CA ARG A 129 3.73 6.28 9.28
C ARG A 129 4.18 7.32 10.30
N GLY A 130 4.39 6.89 11.54
CA GLY A 130 4.72 7.78 12.65
C GLY A 130 6.06 8.53 12.47
N PRO A 131 6.31 9.59 13.27
CA PRO A 131 7.41 10.54 13.09
C PRO A 131 8.79 9.99 13.51
N LEU A 132 9.25 8.94 12.84
CA LEU A 132 10.67 8.58 12.75
C LEU A 132 10.97 7.87 11.41
N PHE A 133 11.13 8.66 10.35
CA PHE A 133 11.45 8.18 9.01
C PHE A 133 12.90 7.62 8.96
N THR A 134 13.22 6.65 8.10
CA THR A 134 13.43 6.93 6.67
C THR A 134 13.43 5.66 5.79
N VAL A 135 12.27 5.32 5.21
CA VAL A 135 12.21 4.59 3.91
C VAL A 135 10.97 5.05 3.14
N PRO A 136 11.07 5.90 2.13
CA PRO A 136 9.93 6.27 1.29
C PRO A 136 9.58 5.12 0.33
N SER A 137 8.33 4.67 0.35
CA SER A 137 7.81 3.68 -0.61
C SER A 137 6.30 3.87 -0.73
N HIS A 138 5.89 4.63 -1.76
CA HIS A 138 4.55 5.23 -1.95
C HIS A 138 4.16 6.25 -0.86
N PRO A 139 4.11 7.54 -1.21
CA PRO A 139 3.47 8.55 -0.38
C PRO A 139 2.02 8.78 -0.85
N GLY A 140 1.10 8.82 0.11
CA GLY A 140 -0.33 9.10 -0.05
C GLY A 140 -1.06 8.57 1.18
N ALA A 141 -2.24 9.09 1.49
CA ALA A 141 -2.94 8.74 2.73
C ALA A 141 -3.10 7.21 2.86
N VAL A 142 -2.50 6.65 3.92
CA VAL A 142 -2.19 5.22 4.05
C VAL A 142 -3.43 4.39 4.36
N LEU A 143 -4.53 5.00 4.80
CA LEU A 143 -5.87 4.40 4.75
C LEU A 143 -6.59 4.70 3.43
N ALA A 144 -6.48 5.92 2.87
CA ALA A 144 -7.20 6.27 1.64
C ALA A 144 -6.77 5.49 0.40
N ILE A 145 -5.49 5.14 0.25
CA ILE A 145 -5.02 4.31 -0.87
C ILE A 145 -5.61 2.89 -0.81
N PRO A 146 -5.46 2.08 0.27
CA PRO A 146 -6.01 0.73 0.29
C PRO A 146 -7.55 0.69 0.30
N TYR A 147 -8.23 1.71 0.85
CA TYR A 147 -9.69 1.81 0.73
C TYR A 147 -10.13 2.31 -0.66
N GLY A 148 -9.40 3.22 -1.31
CA GLY A 148 -9.65 3.60 -2.71
C GLY A 148 -9.48 2.41 -3.66
N LEU A 149 -8.38 1.68 -3.53
CA LEU A 149 -8.16 0.42 -4.27
C LEU A 149 -9.15 -0.70 -3.88
N LEU A 150 -9.85 -0.58 -2.76
CA LEU A 150 -10.97 -1.45 -2.41
C LEU A 150 -12.24 -1.00 -3.15
N ALA A 151 -12.48 0.30 -3.28
CA ALA A 151 -13.58 0.86 -4.07
C ALA A 151 -13.45 0.48 -5.56
N ASP A 152 -12.23 0.50 -6.09
CA ASP A 152 -11.94 0.08 -7.47
C ASP A 152 -12.11 -1.44 -7.72
N ARG A 153 -12.09 -2.27 -6.66
CA ARG A 153 -12.05 -3.75 -6.78
C ARG A 153 -13.27 -4.49 -6.24
N ARG A 154 -13.96 -3.92 -5.25
CA ARG A 154 -15.20 -4.44 -4.66
C ARG A 154 -16.41 -3.55 -4.94
N GLY A 155 -16.22 -2.49 -5.71
CA GLY A 155 -17.24 -1.48 -5.91
C GLY A 155 -17.18 -0.38 -4.85
N ARG A 156 -17.59 0.82 -5.27
CA ARG A 156 -17.56 2.02 -4.43
C ARG A 156 -18.59 1.93 -3.31
N LYS A 157 -19.74 1.28 -3.53
CA LYS A 157 -20.76 1.02 -2.50
C LYS A 157 -20.19 0.19 -1.35
N SER A 158 -19.55 -0.95 -1.66
CA SER A 158 -18.96 -1.84 -0.65
C SER A 158 -18.01 -1.08 0.30
N THR A 159 -17.29 -0.10 -0.22
CA THR A 159 -16.29 0.67 0.53
C THR A 159 -16.90 1.80 1.36
N ILE A 160 -17.91 2.54 0.87
CA ILE A 160 -18.63 3.52 1.70
C ILE A 160 -19.45 2.84 2.80
N CYS A 161 -20.05 1.66 2.55
CA CYS A 161 -20.72 0.90 3.59
C CYS A 161 -19.77 0.48 4.73
N LEU A 162 -18.48 0.31 4.44
CA LEU A 162 -17.46 -0.05 5.43
C LEU A 162 -17.04 1.12 6.34
N SER A 163 -17.42 2.37 6.04
CA SER A 163 -17.19 3.52 6.92
C SER A 163 -18.35 3.83 7.88
N ILE A 164 -19.56 3.32 7.62
CA ILE A 164 -20.71 3.41 8.56
C ILE A 164 -20.34 2.93 9.98
N PRO A 165 -19.77 1.73 10.20
CA PRO A 165 -19.42 1.28 11.55
C PRO A 165 -18.27 2.07 12.17
N GLY A 166 -17.33 2.59 11.38
CA GLY A 166 -16.23 3.44 11.87
C GLY A 166 -16.72 4.80 12.36
N PHE A 167 -17.64 5.43 11.60
CA PHE A 167 -18.25 6.70 12.00
C PHE A 167 -19.15 6.54 13.22
N ALA A 168 -20.01 5.51 13.25
CA ALA A 168 -20.85 5.21 14.40
C ALA A 168 -20.01 4.94 15.68
N LEU A 169 -18.94 4.14 15.57
CA LEU A 169 -18.03 3.87 16.69
C LEU A 169 -17.29 5.13 17.15
N ASN A 170 -16.88 6.02 16.23
CA ASN A 170 -16.26 7.29 16.58
C ASN A 170 -17.22 8.18 17.40
N CYS A 171 -18.44 8.40 16.90
CA CYS A 171 -19.47 9.16 17.62
C CYS A 171 -19.80 8.56 18.99
N ILE A 172 -19.94 7.23 19.09
CA ILE A 172 -20.22 6.53 20.37
C ILE A 172 -19.08 6.75 21.37
N ILE A 173 -17.82 6.61 20.97
CA ILE A 173 -16.68 6.80 21.88
C ILE A 173 -16.61 8.26 22.36
N GLN A 174 -16.78 9.24 21.46
CA GLN A 174 -16.80 10.64 21.85
C GLN A 174 -17.98 10.96 22.79
N LEU A 175 -19.18 10.45 22.48
CA LEU A 175 -20.37 10.66 23.31
C LEU A 175 -20.20 10.10 24.72
N VAL A 176 -19.68 8.88 24.86
CA VAL A 176 -19.46 8.23 26.17
C VAL A 176 -18.44 8.99 27.03
N VAL A 177 -17.37 9.52 26.43
CA VAL A 177 -16.37 10.34 27.15
C VAL A 177 -16.99 11.67 27.59
N MET A 178 -17.72 12.37 26.72
CA MET A 178 -18.35 13.65 27.08
C MET A 178 -19.50 13.49 28.09
N TRP A 179 -20.25 12.38 28.04
CA TRP A 179 -21.41 12.15 28.92
C TRP A 179 -21.01 11.72 30.34
N ARG A 180 -19.84 11.10 30.53
CA ARG A 180 -19.33 10.65 31.84
C ARG A 180 -17.94 11.24 32.17
N PRO A 181 -17.80 12.58 32.28
CA PRO A 181 -16.53 13.22 32.59
C PRO A 181 -15.97 12.84 33.96
N ASP A 182 -16.82 12.44 34.91
CA ASP A 182 -16.41 12.01 36.26
C ASP A 182 -15.75 10.61 36.28
N ILE A 183 -15.78 9.88 35.15
CA ILE A 183 -15.14 8.55 35.00
C ILE A 183 -14.00 8.60 33.98
N PHE A 184 -14.20 9.30 32.86
CA PHE A 184 -13.22 9.36 31.77
C PHE A 184 -12.62 10.76 31.65
N PRO A 185 -11.30 10.95 31.90
CA PRO A 185 -10.67 12.25 31.70
C PRO A 185 -10.75 12.64 30.22
N LEU A 186 -10.93 13.93 29.93
CA LEU A 186 -11.24 14.43 28.59
C LEU A 186 -10.26 13.95 27.49
N ARG A 187 -8.98 13.76 27.84
CA ARG A 187 -7.93 13.24 26.95
C ARG A 187 -8.17 11.80 26.46
N THR A 188 -9.04 11.02 27.10
CA THR A 188 -9.51 9.70 26.62
C THR A 188 -10.20 9.80 25.25
N VAL A 189 -10.73 10.97 24.89
CA VAL A 189 -11.45 11.17 23.62
C VAL A 189 -10.59 10.84 22.38
N TRP A 190 -9.25 10.96 22.47
CA TRP A 190 -8.29 10.54 21.43
C TRP A 190 -8.36 9.04 21.07
N ALA A 191 -9.01 8.21 21.88
CA ALA A 191 -9.30 6.82 21.53
C ALA A 191 -10.32 6.70 20.38
N SER A 192 -11.19 7.69 20.16
CA SER A 192 -12.18 7.67 19.08
C SER A 192 -11.53 7.68 17.69
N SER A 193 -10.34 8.29 17.56
CA SER A 193 -9.51 8.27 16.35
C SER A 193 -9.21 6.84 15.85
N LEU A 194 -9.13 5.85 16.75
CA LEU A 194 -8.91 4.44 16.39
C LEU A 194 -10.09 3.84 15.62
N ALA A 195 -11.29 4.40 15.74
CA ALA A 195 -12.46 3.95 14.97
C ALA A 195 -12.27 4.15 13.45
N TRP A 196 -11.47 5.14 13.04
CA TRP A 196 -11.14 5.40 11.62
C TRP A 196 -10.31 4.29 10.96
N LEU A 197 -9.77 3.32 11.72
CA LEU A 197 -9.22 2.08 11.16
C LEU A 197 -10.29 1.28 10.38
N PHE A 198 -11.57 1.43 10.73
CA PHE A 198 -12.71 0.92 10.00
C PHE A 198 -13.23 2.01 9.04
N GLY A 199 -13.16 1.75 7.74
CA GLY A 199 -13.64 2.67 6.69
C GLY A 199 -12.69 3.80 6.27
N GLY A 200 -11.58 4.02 6.98
CA GLY A 200 -10.59 5.04 6.62
C GLY A 200 -10.95 6.48 7.05
N GLY A 201 -12.06 6.67 7.74
CA GLY A 201 -12.51 7.97 8.28
C GLY A 201 -13.12 8.94 7.25
N PRO A 202 -13.47 10.16 7.67
CA PRO A 202 -14.25 11.10 6.86
C PRO A 202 -13.56 11.47 5.54
N VAL A 203 -12.23 11.56 5.54
CA VAL A 203 -11.43 11.83 4.32
C VAL A 203 -11.68 10.80 3.22
N VAL A 204 -11.83 9.52 3.59
CA VAL A 204 -12.09 8.43 2.64
C VAL A 204 -13.56 8.41 2.21
N ALA A 205 -14.48 8.65 3.14
CA ALA A 205 -15.89 8.79 2.82
C ALA A 205 -16.11 9.94 1.81
N PHE A 206 -15.64 11.16 2.10
CA PHE A 206 -15.74 12.29 1.19
C PHE A 206 -15.10 12.01 -0.18
N ALA A 207 -13.92 11.40 -0.25
CA ALA A 207 -13.29 11.07 -1.53
C ALA A 207 -14.14 10.10 -2.38
N ILE A 208 -14.69 9.05 -1.76
CA ILE A 208 -15.57 8.09 -2.46
C ILE A 208 -16.87 8.78 -2.90
N ILE A 209 -17.46 9.62 -2.04
CA ILE A 209 -18.70 10.34 -2.34
C ILE A 209 -18.51 11.35 -3.48
N TRP A 210 -17.42 12.13 -3.48
CA TRP A 210 -17.10 13.05 -4.57
C TRP A 210 -16.85 12.32 -5.90
N THR A 211 -16.16 11.17 -5.89
CA THR A 211 -16.01 10.37 -7.12
C THR A 211 -17.34 9.77 -7.58
N MET A 212 -18.22 9.32 -6.68
CA MET A 212 -19.59 8.91 -7.03
C MET A 212 -20.41 10.07 -7.63
N MET A 213 -20.18 11.32 -7.21
CA MET A 213 -20.82 12.49 -7.81
C MET A 213 -20.33 12.72 -9.25
N SER A 214 -19.01 12.70 -9.48
CA SER A 214 -18.43 12.91 -10.82
C SER A 214 -18.81 11.83 -11.85
N ASP A 215 -19.09 10.60 -11.40
CA ASP A 215 -19.66 9.54 -12.26
C ASP A 215 -21.09 9.88 -12.76
N VAL A 216 -21.86 10.64 -11.98
CA VAL A 216 -23.32 10.76 -12.12
C VAL A 216 -23.76 12.12 -12.67
N SER A 217 -23.05 13.20 -12.35
CA SER A 217 -23.40 14.57 -12.75
C SER A 217 -22.23 15.31 -13.40
N THR A 218 -22.51 15.96 -14.53
CA THR A 218 -21.57 16.84 -15.26
C THR A 218 -21.72 18.33 -14.89
N GLU A 219 -22.51 18.65 -13.86
CA GLU A 219 -22.85 20.02 -13.44
C GLU A 219 -22.31 20.33 -12.03
N GLU A 220 -21.00 20.12 -11.82
CA GLU A 220 -20.33 20.24 -10.50
C GLU A 220 -20.63 21.56 -9.77
N GLU A 221 -20.76 22.67 -10.51
CA GLU A 221 -20.99 24.02 -9.98
C GLU A 221 -22.28 24.13 -9.12
N ARG A 222 -23.37 23.45 -9.52
CA ARG A 222 -24.66 23.55 -8.81
C ARG A 222 -24.61 22.90 -7.43
N PHE A 223 -23.89 21.79 -7.31
CA PHE A 223 -23.76 21.05 -6.06
C PHE A 223 -22.87 21.79 -5.04
N GLY A 224 -21.77 22.40 -5.51
CA GLY A 224 -20.89 23.21 -4.65
C GLY A 224 -21.59 24.42 -4.02
N VAL A 225 -22.47 25.09 -4.76
CA VAL A 225 -23.26 26.23 -4.22
C VAL A 225 -24.28 25.76 -3.18
N ALA A 226 -24.95 24.62 -3.41
CA ALA A 226 -25.91 24.06 -2.45
C ALA A 226 -25.23 23.57 -1.15
N SER A 227 -24.07 22.94 -1.27
CA SER A 227 -23.17 22.56 -0.16
C SER A 227 -22.80 23.77 0.70
N MET A 228 -22.26 24.85 0.10
CA MET A 228 -21.92 26.07 0.85
C MET A 228 -23.14 26.78 1.45
N GLY A 229 -24.32 26.68 0.84
CA GLY A 229 -25.58 27.17 1.42
C GLY A 229 -26.01 26.35 2.65
N ALA A 230 -25.80 25.04 2.63
CA ALA A 230 -26.06 24.15 3.74
C ALA A 230 -25.08 24.38 4.90
N ASP A 231 -23.79 24.59 4.63
CA ASP A 231 -22.77 25.00 5.60
C ASP A 231 -23.16 26.28 6.37
N PHE A 232 -23.67 27.29 5.66
CA PHE A 232 -24.18 28.53 6.27
C PHE A 232 -25.36 28.23 7.21
N ALA A 233 -26.37 27.53 6.70
CA ALA A 233 -27.59 27.23 7.45
C ALA A 233 -27.33 26.35 8.67
N SER A 234 -26.49 25.32 8.54
CA SER A 234 -26.13 24.40 9.63
C SER A 234 -25.34 25.09 10.73
N SER A 235 -24.41 25.98 10.36
CA SER A 235 -23.57 26.70 11.31
C SER A 235 -24.37 27.79 12.05
N ALA A 236 -25.29 28.47 11.36
CA ALA A 236 -26.20 29.44 11.97
C ALA A 236 -27.21 28.75 12.91
N ALA A 237 -27.83 27.64 12.48
CA ALA A 237 -28.74 26.85 13.32
C ALA A 237 -28.02 26.27 14.55
N SER A 238 -26.83 25.70 14.36
CA SER A 238 -25.93 25.25 15.45
C SER A 238 -25.73 26.34 16.49
N SER A 239 -25.35 27.55 16.05
CA SER A 239 -25.12 28.68 16.95
C SER A 239 -26.37 29.11 17.73
N TRP A 240 -27.56 29.07 17.13
CA TRP A 240 -28.80 29.42 17.83
C TRP A 240 -29.20 28.33 18.84
N MET A 241 -29.08 27.06 18.46
CA MET A 241 -29.36 25.94 19.37
C MET A 241 -28.37 25.88 20.53
N MET A 242 -27.08 26.21 20.30
CA MET A 242 -26.05 26.31 21.34
C MET A 242 -26.37 27.33 22.45
N SER A 243 -27.22 28.35 22.20
CA SER A 243 -27.64 29.30 23.24
C SER A 243 -28.81 28.80 24.08
N LEU A 244 -29.36 27.62 23.77
CA LEU A 244 -30.36 26.92 24.59
C LEU A 244 -29.71 25.75 25.34
N ASP A 245 -29.03 24.88 24.59
CA ASP A 245 -28.30 23.71 25.10
C ASP A 245 -27.29 23.24 24.02
N PRO A 246 -25.99 23.08 24.32
CA PRO A 246 -25.03 22.55 23.36
C PRO A 246 -25.23 21.05 23.03
N TRP A 247 -25.91 20.26 23.85
CA TRP A 247 -26.16 18.84 23.55
C TRP A 247 -27.19 18.66 22.43
N LEU A 248 -28.22 19.50 22.36
CA LEU A 248 -29.24 19.45 21.31
C LEU A 248 -28.68 19.51 19.86
N PRO A 249 -27.87 20.51 19.44
CA PRO A 249 -27.28 20.55 18.10
C PRO A 249 -26.21 19.47 17.88
N LEU A 250 -25.51 19.03 18.93
CA LEU A 250 -24.56 17.92 18.85
C LEU A 250 -25.28 16.60 18.47
N LEU A 251 -26.31 16.24 19.24
CA LEU A 251 -27.07 15.00 19.03
C LEU A 251 -27.83 15.02 17.71
N LEU A 252 -28.43 16.17 17.36
CA LEU A 252 -29.09 16.34 16.05
C LEU A 252 -28.08 16.24 14.90
N GLY A 253 -26.89 16.83 15.04
CA GLY A 253 -25.85 16.83 14.01
C GLY A 253 -25.29 15.43 13.75
N TRP A 254 -24.92 14.69 14.80
CA TRP A 254 -24.44 13.32 14.67
C TRP A 254 -25.56 12.35 14.25
N GLY A 255 -26.79 12.55 14.72
CA GLY A 255 -27.96 11.81 14.24
C GLY A 255 -28.17 11.98 12.74
N LEU A 256 -28.16 13.22 12.24
CA LEU A 256 -28.29 13.53 10.82
C LEU A 256 -27.14 12.96 9.99
N ALA A 257 -25.89 13.07 10.46
CA ALA A 257 -24.74 12.49 9.76
C ALA A 257 -24.80 10.96 9.68
N VAL A 258 -25.22 10.28 10.75
CA VAL A 258 -25.44 8.82 10.77
C VAL A 258 -26.58 8.42 9.83
N ILE A 259 -27.70 9.14 9.83
CA ILE A 259 -28.81 8.92 8.87
C ILE A 259 -28.34 9.13 7.43
N GLY A 260 -27.54 10.17 7.18
CA GLY A 260 -26.89 10.43 5.90
C GLY A 260 -26.06 9.23 5.44
N MET A 261 -25.17 8.73 6.31
CA MET A 261 -24.36 7.54 6.04
C MET A 261 -25.21 6.26 5.83
N PHE A 262 -26.40 6.14 6.43
CA PHE A 262 -27.31 5.02 6.14
C PHE A 262 -27.93 5.08 4.74
N PHE A 263 -28.10 6.26 4.13
CA PHE A 263 -28.54 6.33 2.72
C PHE A 263 -27.55 5.66 1.75
N ALA A 264 -26.27 5.52 2.12
CA ALA A 264 -25.28 4.77 1.33
C ALA A 264 -25.69 3.30 1.08
N LEU A 265 -26.50 2.69 1.96
CA LEU A 265 -27.05 1.35 1.76
C LEU A 265 -28.03 1.28 0.57
N THR A 266 -28.72 2.39 0.25
CA THR A 266 -29.71 2.48 -0.82
C THR A 266 -29.10 2.65 -2.21
N LEU A 267 -27.83 3.06 -2.29
CA LEU A 267 -27.13 3.28 -3.56
C LEU A 267 -26.96 1.95 -4.33
N PRO A 268 -27.23 1.89 -5.65
CA PRO A 268 -26.73 0.81 -6.50
C PRO A 268 -25.21 0.91 -6.68
N GLU A 269 -24.57 -0.15 -7.19
CA GLU A 269 -23.14 -0.16 -7.47
C GLU A 269 -22.84 0.65 -8.74
N THR A 270 -22.25 1.85 -8.60
CA THR A 270 -22.18 2.85 -9.69
C THR A 270 -21.27 2.43 -10.86
N MET A 271 -20.31 1.54 -10.60
CA MET A 271 -19.24 1.16 -11.53
C MET A 271 -19.71 0.57 -12.87
N HIS A 272 -20.92 -0.01 -12.93
CA HIS A 272 -21.43 -0.73 -14.10
C HIS A 272 -22.36 0.09 -15.01
N VAL A 273 -22.55 1.39 -14.75
CA VAL A 273 -23.49 2.24 -15.50
C VAL A 273 -22.81 3.04 -16.63
N GLY A 274 -21.47 3.11 -16.65
CA GLY A 274 -20.71 3.93 -17.61
C GLY A 274 -20.25 3.24 -18.90
N SER A 275 -20.40 1.92 -19.04
CA SER A 275 -19.75 1.12 -20.09
C SER A 275 -20.58 0.93 -21.39
N SER A 276 -21.47 1.86 -21.72
CA SER A 276 -22.35 1.78 -22.89
C SER A 276 -22.55 3.13 -23.59
N GLN A 277 -21.45 3.70 -24.12
CA GLN A 277 -21.51 4.66 -25.22
C GLN A 277 -21.38 3.92 -26.57
N PRO A 278 -22.12 4.33 -27.63
CA PRO A 278 -21.96 3.77 -28.96
C PRO A 278 -20.65 4.25 -29.61
N THR A 279 -19.90 3.32 -30.20
CA THR A 279 -18.55 3.57 -30.75
C THR A 279 -18.57 4.32 -32.08
N TRP A 280 -18.60 5.66 -32.03
CA TRP A 280 -18.32 6.50 -33.20
C TRP A 280 -16.84 6.86 -33.29
N LYS A 281 -16.20 6.46 -34.39
CA LYS A 281 -14.75 6.62 -34.62
C LYS A 281 -14.37 8.09 -34.90
N GLN A 282 -13.47 8.64 -34.09
CA GLN A 282 -12.52 9.69 -34.49
C GLN A 282 -11.17 9.43 -33.80
N PRO A 283 -10.05 9.96 -34.35
CA PRO A 283 -8.90 9.10 -34.64
C PRO A 283 -8.06 8.67 -33.44
N SER A 284 -7.78 7.38 -33.40
CA SER A 284 -6.83 6.75 -32.48
C SER A 284 -5.38 6.99 -32.92
N MET A 285 -4.60 7.69 -32.10
CA MET A 285 -3.16 7.45 -32.03
C MET A 285 -2.94 6.16 -31.23
N GLU A 286 -2.99 5.01 -31.91
CA GLU A 286 -2.55 3.76 -31.32
C GLU A 286 -1.03 3.74 -31.17
N MET A 287 -0.55 3.19 -30.06
CA MET A 287 0.80 2.62 -29.97
C MET A 287 0.65 1.10 -29.97
N SER A 288 0.42 0.55 -31.17
CA SER A 288 0.12 -0.86 -31.39
C SER A 288 1.34 -1.77 -31.19
N GLN A 289 1.08 -3.06 -31.04
CA GLN A 289 2.05 -4.08 -30.63
C GLN A 289 2.89 -4.54 -31.84
N VAL A 290 4.19 -4.82 -31.61
CA VAL A 290 5.01 -5.58 -32.57
C VAL A 290 5.26 -6.98 -32.01
N SER A 291 4.56 -7.96 -32.58
CA SER A 291 4.91 -9.38 -32.51
C SER A 291 5.81 -9.73 -33.71
N PRO A 292 6.80 -10.65 -33.60
CA PRO A 292 7.84 -10.81 -34.62
C PRO A 292 7.53 -11.85 -35.72
N GLY A 293 8.10 -11.61 -36.92
CA GLY A 293 8.22 -12.55 -38.04
C GLY A 293 7.23 -12.31 -39.21
N HIS A 294 7.55 -12.62 -40.47
CA HIS A 294 8.80 -13.07 -41.13
C HIS A 294 8.67 -12.89 -42.68
N ALA A 295 9.73 -12.98 -43.51
CA ALA A 295 11.16 -13.05 -43.18
C ALA A 295 11.91 -11.70 -43.31
N GLU A 296 12.45 -11.18 -44.44
CA GLU A 296 12.72 -11.74 -45.78
C GLU A 296 13.62 -10.73 -46.56
N TYR A 297 14.60 -11.04 -47.42
CA TYR A 297 15.35 -12.28 -47.74
C TYR A 297 16.73 -11.85 -48.30
N LYS A 298 17.84 -12.55 -47.98
CA LYS A 298 18.93 -12.77 -48.97
C LYS A 298 19.81 -14.00 -48.65
N GLU A 299 19.52 -15.07 -49.41
CA GLU A 299 20.38 -16.21 -49.79
C GLU A 299 20.96 -17.15 -48.70
N VAL A 300 20.96 -18.45 -49.03
CA VAL A 300 21.30 -19.61 -48.18
C VAL A 300 22.51 -20.32 -48.82
N PRO A 301 23.35 -21.04 -48.04
CA PRO A 301 23.26 -22.51 -48.05
C PRO A 301 23.57 -23.17 -46.69
N SER A 302 23.23 -24.43 -46.39
CA SER A 302 22.26 -25.41 -46.94
C SER A 302 22.28 -26.67 -46.04
N LYS A 303 21.13 -27.36 -45.90
CA LYS A 303 21.00 -28.80 -45.49
C LYS A 303 21.39 -29.15 -44.03
N GLU A 304 20.51 -29.80 -43.24
CA GLU A 304 20.10 -31.22 -43.22
C GLU A 304 21.24 -32.19 -42.83
N GLN A 305 21.18 -32.81 -41.63
CA GLN A 305 21.08 -34.28 -41.43
C GLN A 305 21.04 -34.68 -39.93
N GLU A 306 20.87 -35.98 -39.67
CA GLU A 306 20.28 -36.55 -38.44
C GLU A 306 21.14 -36.63 -37.16
N GLN A 307 20.44 -36.43 -36.05
CA GLN A 307 20.33 -37.34 -34.88
C GLN A 307 21.08 -38.69 -34.92
N GLU A 308 22.01 -38.90 -33.96
CA GLU A 308 22.46 -40.16 -33.30
C GLU A 308 23.62 -39.79 -32.31
N LEU A 309 24.13 -40.61 -31.36
CA LEU A 309 23.65 -41.74 -30.55
C LEU A 309 24.58 -41.86 -29.32
N LEU A 310 24.06 -42.32 -28.16
CA LEU A 310 24.74 -42.94 -26.98
C LEU A 310 26.08 -42.38 -26.39
N SER A 311 26.41 -42.95 -25.24
CA SER A 311 27.51 -42.62 -24.31
C SER A 311 28.89 -43.16 -24.75
N ASP A 312 29.98 -42.57 -24.22
CA ASP A 312 30.83 -43.21 -23.19
C ASP A 312 32.02 -42.29 -22.74
N GLU A 313 33.11 -42.88 -22.25
CA GLU A 313 33.96 -42.37 -21.16
C GLU A 313 35.25 -41.56 -21.52
N GLU A 314 35.69 -40.80 -20.50
CA GLU A 314 37.09 -40.59 -20.04
C GLU A 314 38.18 -39.74 -20.76
N THR A 315 39.03 -39.18 -19.87
CA THR A 315 40.46 -38.81 -19.98
C THR A 315 41.00 -37.44 -20.49
N LEU A 316 41.83 -36.86 -19.60
CA LEU A 316 43.12 -36.17 -19.80
C LEU A 316 43.26 -34.72 -20.34
N ARG A 317 43.51 -33.81 -19.39
CA ARG A 317 44.63 -32.82 -19.28
C ARG A 317 45.05 -31.93 -20.48
N GLY A 318 45.19 -30.63 -20.20
CA GLY A 318 46.41 -29.87 -20.53
C GLY A 318 46.26 -28.40 -20.97
N ASP A 319 46.35 -27.46 -20.02
CA ASP A 319 46.85 -26.05 -20.14
C ASP A 319 46.21 -25.13 -21.23
N GLU A 320 46.37 -23.79 -21.28
CA GLU A 320 47.17 -22.81 -20.52
C GLU A 320 46.31 -21.76 -19.75
N ALA A 321 46.93 -20.67 -19.29
CA ALA A 321 46.46 -19.84 -18.18
C ALA A 321 45.96 -18.42 -18.53
N SER A 322 44.82 -18.08 -17.91
CA SER A 322 44.54 -16.79 -17.25
C SER A 322 44.46 -15.48 -18.05
N PHE A 323 43.26 -14.85 -17.98
CA PHE A 323 43.19 -13.43 -17.61
C PHE A 323 41.95 -13.16 -16.72
N THR A 324 42.14 -12.83 -15.44
CA THR A 324 41.02 -12.65 -14.48
C THR A 324 40.90 -11.22 -13.95
N THR A 325 40.13 -10.38 -14.66
CA THR A 325 39.68 -9.10 -14.11
C THR A 325 38.51 -9.31 -13.14
N LYS A 326 38.85 -9.45 -11.84
CA LYS A 326 37.88 -9.59 -10.75
C LYS A 326 37.04 -8.32 -10.57
N ALA A 327 35.90 -8.23 -11.24
CA ALA A 327 34.94 -7.15 -11.05
C ALA A 327 34.46 -7.12 -9.58
N ALA A 328 34.74 -6.02 -8.88
CA ALA A 328 34.42 -5.88 -7.47
C ALA A 328 32.89 -5.84 -7.24
N ARG A 329 32.39 -6.71 -6.35
CA ARG A 329 30.96 -6.73 -5.99
C ARG A 329 30.56 -5.39 -5.34
N PRO A 330 29.54 -4.67 -5.86
CA PRO A 330 29.12 -3.41 -5.26
C PRO A 330 28.55 -3.63 -3.85
N THR A 331 28.84 -2.71 -2.94
CA THR A 331 28.43 -2.79 -1.53
C THR A 331 26.91 -2.64 -1.36
N PHE A 332 26.38 -3.17 -0.26
CA PHE A 332 24.95 -3.13 0.08
C PHE A 332 24.33 -1.72 0.00
N PHE A 333 25.08 -0.68 0.39
CA PHE A 333 24.66 0.71 0.24
C PHE A 333 24.55 1.17 -1.21
N ALA A 334 25.42 0.70 -2.12
CA ALA A 334 25.30 0.95 -3.55
C ALA A 334 24.03 0.28 -4.12
N SER A 335 23.76 -0.98 -3.77
CA SER A 335 22.52 -1.68 -4.19
C SER A 335 21.25 -1.03 -3.63
N ALA A 336 21.28 -0.55 -2.38
CA ALA A 336 20.17 0.19 -1.78
C ALA A 336 19.95 1.55 -2.45
N LYS A 337 21.04 2.30 -2.69
CA LYS A 337 21.04 3.60 -3.41
C LYS A 337 20.60 3.45 -4.87
N GLN A 338 20.94 2.34 -5.52
CA GLN A 338 20.52 2.02 -6.89
C GLN A 338 19.02 1.70 -6.94
N ARG A 339 18.51 0.90 -5.97
CA ARG A 339 17.06 0.62 -5.86
C ARG A 339 16.24 1.86 -5.52
N SER A 340 16.68 2.70 -4.58
CA SER A 340 15.98 3.96 -4.31
C SER A 340 16.04 4.92 -5.50
N ARG A 341 17.19 5.03 -6.19
CA ARG A 341 17.32 5.82 -7.42
C ARG A 341 16.41 5.32 -8.54
N ALA A 342 16.17 4.01 -8.66
CA ALA A 342 15.19 3.45 -9.60
C ALA A 342 13.74 3.83 -9.21
N TYR A 343 13.36 3.73 -7.93
CA TYR A 343 12.04 4.17 -7.46
C TYR A 343 11.80 5.68 -7.58
N PHE A 344 12.85 6.49 -7.47
CA PHE A 344 12.76 7.96 -7.58
C PHE A 344 12.99 8.49 -9.01
N ALA A 345 13.47 7.68 -9.96
CA ALA A 345 13.69 8.14 -11.34
C ALA A 345 12.39 8.68 -11.99
N PRO A 346 11.20 8.05 -11.87
CA PRO A 346 9.93 8.59 -12.37
C PRO A 346 9.43 9.86 -11.65
N TYR A 347 10.08 10.27 -10.56
CA TYR A 347 9.77 11.51 -9.83
C TYR A 347 10.88 12.57 -9.97
N SER A 348 11.91 12.29 -10.77
CA SER A 348 13.06 13.19 -10.95
C SER A 348 12.69 14.51 -11.62
N PHE A 349 11.61 14.57 -12.41
CA PHE A 349 11.11 15.79 -13.04
C PHE A 349 10.81 16.91 -12.01
N ILE A 350 10.27 16.54 -10.84
CA ILE A 350 9.92 17.45 -9.75
C ILE A 350 11.18 18.09 -9.16
N PHE A 351 12.19 17.28 -8.84
CA PHE A 351 13.46 17.76 -8.30
C PHE A 351 14.35 18.45 -9.35
N ARG A 352 14.16 18.14 -10.63
CA ARG A 352 14.82 18.81 -11.77
C ARG A 352 14.32 20.24 -11.96
N ASN A 353 13.01 20.47 -11.84
CA ASN A 353 12.45 21.82 -11.98
C ASN A 353 12.16 22.48 -10.62
N LYS A 354 13.05 23.38 -10.20
CA LYS A 354 12.92 24.21 -8.99
C LYS A 354 11.58 24.93 -8.86
N GLN A 355 10.92 25.25 -9.99
CA GLN A 355 9.61 25.90 -10.03
C GLN A 355 8.48 24.99 -9.56
N ILE A 356 8.53 23.70 -9.91
CA ILE A 356 7.55 22.72 -9.43
C ILE A 356 7.72 22.54 -7.92
N MET A 357 8.97 22.44 -7.43
CA MET A 357 9.22 22.42 -5.98
C MET A 357 8.68 23.65 -5.26
N LEU A 358 8.78 24.84 -5.86
CA LEU A 358 8.24 26.08 -5.29
C LEU A 358 6.71 26.05 -5.14
N LEU A 359 6.00 25.64 -6.20
CA LEU A 359 4.54 25.55 -6.17
C LEU A 359 4.08 24.41 -5.24
N LEU A 360 4.86 23.34 -5.11
CA LEU A 360 4.64 22.28 -4.12
C LEU A 360 4.78 22.79 -2.68
N THR A 361 5.79 23.61 -2.34
CA THR A 361 5.89 24.20 -0.99
C THR A 361 4.75 25.18 -0.71
N ALA A 362 4.18 25.83 -1.73
CA ALA A 362 2.99 26.67 -1.57
C ALA A 362 1.75 25.88 -1.12
N PHE A 363 1.51 24.67 -1.65
CA PHE A 363 0.43 23.80 -1.16
C PHE A 363 0.63 23.36 0.30
N LEU A 364 1.86 23.01 0.66
CA LEU A 364 2.23 22.64 2.04
C LEU A 364 1.94 23.78 3.02
N VAL A 365 2.36 25.01 2.70
CA VAL A 365 2.14 26.19 3.54
C VAL A 365 0.67 26.60 3.59
N TYR A 366 -0.08 26.51 2.48
CA TYR A 366 -1.51 26.79 2.47
C TYR A 366 -2.28 25.85 3.40
N ARG A 367 -1.98 24.55 3.39
CA ARG A 367 -2.61 23.58 4.30
C ARG A 367 -2.14 23.72 5.74
N LEU A 368 -0.86 24.05 5.96
CA LEU A 368 -0.35 24.37 7.29
C LEU A 368 -1.10 25.57 7.89
N SER A 369 -1.25 26.65 7.12
CA SER A 369 -2.00 27.84 7.54
C SER A 369 -3.47 27.55 7.85
N ARG A 370 -4.14 26.74 7.01
CA ARG A 370 -5.56 26.39 7.24
C ARG A 370 -5.82 25.73 8.60
N GLY A 371 -4.84 25.08 9.23
CA GLY A 371 -4.97 24.52 10.57
C GLY A 371 -5.25 25.55 11.68
N SER A 372 -4.88 26.83 11.50
CA SER A 372 -5.30 27.88 12.46
C SER A 372 -6.80 28.13 12.47
N SER A 373 -7.52 27.77 11.41
CA SER A 373 -8.98 27.96 11.34
C SER A 373 -9.75 27.10 12.34
N TRP A 374 -9.23 25.97 12.80
CA TRP A 374 -9.87 25.10 13.80
C TRP A 374 -9.94 25.74 15.20
N PHE A 375 -9.01 26.64 15.49
CA PHE A 375 -8.95 27.38 16.75
C PHE A 375 -9.65 28.75 16.67
N LEU A 376 -10.17 29.15 15.50
CA LEU A 376 -10.68 30.50 15.26
C LEU A 376 -11.90 30.86 16.13
N VAL A 377 -12.84 29.93 16.36
CA VAL A 377 -13.98 30.12 17.28
C VAL A 377 -13.48 30.33 18.73
N GLN A 378 -12.50 29.53 19.17
CA GLN A 378 -11.90 29.65 20.49
C GLN A 378 -11.10 30.95 20.64
N TYR A 379 -10.38 31.38 19.59
CA TYR A 379 -9.68 32.66 19.53
C TYR A 379 -10.65 33.83 19.66
N ILE A 380 -11.76 33.84 18.93
CA ILE A 380 -12.76 34.91 19.01
C ILE A 380 -13.32 35.01 20.43
N SER A 381 -13.72 33.88 21.02
CA SER A 381 -14.26 33.83 22.38
C SER A 381 -13.23 34.28 23.43
N THR A 382 -11.99 33.79 23.40
CA THR A 382 -10.94 34.18 24.36
C THR A 382 -10.41 35.60 24.16
N ARG A 383 -10.33 36.09 22.92
CA ARG A 383 -9.75 37.41 22.60
C ARG A 383 -10.72 38.57 22.84
N TYR A 384 -12.03 38.36 22.62
CA TYR A 384 -13.06 39.38 22.68
C TYR A 384 -14.12 39.15 23.77
N LYS A 385 -14.00 38.07 24.56
CA LYS A 385 -14.98 37.64 25.59
C LYS A 385 -16.38 37.35 25.06
N TRP A 386 -16.51 37.03 23.77
CA TRP A 386 -17.76 36.54 23.20
C TRP A 386 -18.03 35.10 23.63
N THR A 387 -19.29 34.70 23.69
CA THR A 387 -19.65 33.28 23.86
C THR A 387 -19.17 32.45 22.67
N LEU A 388 -18.95 31.16 22.87
CA LEU A 388 -18.64 30.22 21.78
C LEU A 388 -19.80 30.10 20.79
N ALA A 389 -21.04 30.40 21.21
CA ALA A 389 -22.19 30.55 20.31
C ALA A 389 -21.99 31.75 19.36
N GLU A 390 -21.85 32.99 19.87
CA GLU A 390 -21.66 34.19 19.03
C GLU A 390 -20.42 34.08 18.11
N ALA A 391 -19.35 33.46 18.60
CA ALA A 391 -18.15 33.16 17.81
C ALA A 391 -18.43 32.16 16.66
N ASN A 392 -19.30 31.16 16.88
CA ASN A 392 -19.76 30.23 15.85
C ASN A 392 -20.72 30.91 14.86
N PHE A 393 -21.60 31.79 15.32
CA PHE A 393 -22.45 32.63 14.46
C PHE A 393 -21.61 33.46 13.49
N LEU A 394 -20.58 34.15 13.98
CA LEU A 394 -19.68 34.94 13.13
C LEU A 394 -18.96 34.07 12.08
N MET A 395 -18.63 32.82 12.42
CA MET A 395 -18.03 31.87 11.47
C MET A 395 -18.99 31.40 10.39
N SER A 396 -20.30 31.32 10.67
CA SER A 396 -21.32 30.90 9.69
C SER A 396 -21.34 31.79 8.44
N PHE A 397 -21.08 33.10 8.57
CA PHE A 397 -21.04 34.03 7.45
C PHE A 397 -19.93 33.74 6.42
N LYS A 398 -18.91 32.94 6.76
CA LYS A 398 -17.76 32.71 5.87
C LYS A 398 -18.17 32.05 4.53
N PRO A 399 -18.94 30.94 4.51
CA PRO A 399 -19.64 30.44 3.33
C PRO A 399 -20.44 31.49 2.54
N ALA A 400 -21.30 32.27 3.22
CA ALA A 400 -22.14 33.29 2.58
C ALA A 400 -21.33 34.42 1.91
N LEU A 401 -20.10 34.66 2.37
CA LEU A 401 -19.17 35.63 1.79
C LEU A 401 -18.28 35.02 0.70
N THR A 402 -18.01 33.71 0.71
CA THR A 402 -17.35 33.01 -0.41
C THR A 402 -18.22 32.90 -1.66
N ILE A 403 -19.53 32.67 -1.53
CA ILE A 403 -20.39 32.39 -2.69
C ILE A 403 -20.42 33.57 -3.69
N PRO A 404 -20.71 34.83 -3.31
CA PRO A 404 -20.70 35.95 -4.26
C PRO A 404 -19.31 36.26 -4.82
N LEU A 405 -18.26 36.02 -4.01
CA LEU A 405 -16.88 36.17 -4.44
C LEU A 405 -16.55 35.21 -5.59
N PHE A 406 -16.84 33.91 -5.44
CA PHE A 406 -16.52 32.91 -6.45
C PHE A 406 -17.44 32.95 -7.67
N LEU A 407 -18.73 33.28 -7.51
CA LEU A 407 -19.69 33.32 -8.63
C LEU A 407 -19.68 34.62 -9.44
N PHE A 408 -19.42 35.78 -8.81
CA PHE A 408 -19.51 37.09 -9.49
C PHE A 408 -18.17 37.81 -9.56
N ILE A 409 -17.47 37.96 -8.42
CA ILE A 409 -16.27 38.80 -8.34
C ILE A 409 -15.09 38.16 -9.09
N LEU A 410 -14.78 36.89 -8.84
CA LEU A 410 -13.66 36.19 -9.47
C LEU A 410 -13.85 36.04 -10.99
N PRO A 411 -15.05 35.71 -11.53
CA PRO A 411 -15.29 35.70 -12.98
C PRO A 411 -15.25 37.09 -13.60
N ALA A 412 -15.73 38.15 -12.92
CA ALA A 412 -15.61 39.53 -13.41
C ALA A 412 -14.14 39.98 -13.52
N ILE A 413 -13.34 39.74 -12.48
CA ILE A 413 -11.89 40.01 -12.49
C ILE A 413 -11.20 39.20 -13.59
N SER A 414 -11.51 37.90 -13.71
CA SER A 414 -10.94 37.02 -14.74
C SER A 414 -11.27 37.52 -16.15
N ARG A 415 -12.53 37.87 -16.43
CA ARG A 415 -12.97 38.45 -17.72
C ARG A 415 -12.27 39.76 -18.05
N GLN A 416 -12.08 40.65 -17.06
CA GLN A 416 -11.42 41.94 -17.29
C GLN A 416 -9.91 41.79 -17.49
N LEU A 417 -9.25 40.86 -16.78
CA LEU A 417 -7.81 40.59 -16.90
C LEU A 417 -7.48 39.77 -18.17
N LEU A 418 -8.41 38.96 -18.68
CA LEU A 418 -8.30 38.30 -19.99
C LEU A 418 -8.26 39.29 -21.18
N LYS A 419 -8.82 40.50 -21.04
CA LYS A 419 -8.73 41.53 -22.08
C LYS A 419 -7.32 42.13 -22.21
N THR A 420 -6.44 41.92 -21.23
CA THR A 420 -5.12 42.58 -21.14
C THR A 420 -3.94 41.64 -20.98
N MET A 421 -4.14 40.35 -20.66
CA MET A 421 -3.04 39.40 -20.42
C MET A 421 -3.32 38.00 -20.97
N LYS A 422 -2.26 37.29 -21.40
CA LYS A 422 -2.35 35.89 -21.83
C LYS A 422 -2.79 34.98 -20.67
N PRO A 423 -3.53 33.87 -20.89
CA PRO A 423 -4.15 33.09 -19.82
C PRO A 423 -3.21 32.68 -18.67
N THR A 424 -2.02 32.16 -18.98
CA THR A 424 -1.03 31.74 -17.97
C THR A 424 -0.41 32.92 -17.19
N GLN A 425 -0.29 34.09 -17.81
CA GLN A 425 0.15 35.32 -17.14
C GLN A 425 -0.96 35.86 -16.21
N LYS A 426 -2.22 35.82 -16.68
CA LYS A 426 -3.42 36.15 -15.90
C LYS A 426 -3.52 35.26 -14.65
N ASP A 427 -3.34 33.94 -14.77
CA ASP A 427 -3.38 33.02 -13.62
C ASP A 427 -2.25 33.27 -12.61
N LEU A 428 -1.02 33.56 -13.07
CA LEU A 428 0.09 33.92 -12.18
C LEU A 428 -0.13 35.25 -11.46
N GLN A 429 -0.64 36.29 -12.13
CA GLN A 429 -0.93 37.57 -11.49
C GLN A 429 -2.09 37.46 -10.50
N LEU A 430 -3.13 36.69 -10.83
CA LEU A 430 -4.25 36.42 -9.94
C LEU A 430 -3.79 35.63 -8.70
N MET A 431 -2.92 34.63 -8.88
CA MET A 431 -2.28 33.90 -7.77
C MET A 431 -1.47 34.82 -6.84
N ARG A 432 -0.71 35.78 -7.40
CA ARG A 432 0.07 36.77 -6.66
C ARG A 432 -0.81 37.72 -5.85
N ILE A 433 -1.96 38.11 -6.38
CA ILE A 433 -2.96 38.90 -5.65
C ILE A 433 -3.57 38.04 -4.53
N SER A 434 -3.96 36.80 -4.81
CA SER A 434 -4.55 35.90 -3.80
C SER A 434 -3.62 35.59 -2.63
N ILE A 435 -2.32 35.36 -2.84
CA ILE A 435 -1.37 35.13 -1.74
C ILE A 435 -1.12 36.41 -0.90
N GLY A 436 -1.16 37.59 -1.53
CA GLY A 436 -1.12 38.87 -0.81
C GLY A 436 -2.36 39.07 0.08
N LEU A 437 -3.55 38.79 -0.45
CA LEU A 437 -4.81 38.83 0.29
C LEU A 437 -4.82 37.80 1.44
N LEU A 438 -4.33 36.58 1.22
CA LEU A 438 -4.16 35.59 2.28
C LEU A 438 -3.26 36.12 3.40
N ALA A 439 -2.06 36.61 3.07
CA ALA A 439 -1.09 37.11 4.04
C ALA A 439 -1.65 38.28 4.87
N VAL A 440 -2.20 39.31 4.21
CA VAL A 440 -2.79 40.49 4.88
C VAL A 440 -4.00 40.09 5.72
N GLY A 441 -4.87 39.22 5.21
CA GLY A 441 -6.03 38.72 5.95
C GLY A 441 -5.66 37.91 7.19
N THR A 442 -4.68 37.00 7.10
CA THR A 442 -4.15 36.29 8.27
C THR A 442 -3.52 37.23 9.29
N LEU A 443 -2.74 38.21 8.84
CA LEU A 443 -2.08 39.16 9.75
C LEU A 443 -3.11 40.05 10.46
N GLY A 444 -4.13 40.51 9.74
CA GLY A 444 -5.25 41.27 10.29
C GLY A 444 -6.02 40.50 11.37
N ILE A 445 -6.30 39.22 11.16
CA ILE A 445 -6.95 38.36 12.18
C ILE A 445 -6.07 38.19 13.42
N GLY A 446 -4.75 38.09 13.28
CA GLY A 446 -3.83 37.99 14.41
C GLY A 446 -3.70 39.29 15.21
N LEU A 447 -3.76 40.44 14.54
CA LEU A 447 -3.55 41.76 15.14
C LEU A 447 -4.84 42.50 15.51
N SER A 448 -6.03 42.03 15.10
CA SER A 448 -7.29 42.78 15.26
C SER A 448 -7.63 43.08 16.73
N PRO A 449 -7.64 44.35 17.17
CA PRO A 449 -7.91 44.70 18.57
C PRO A 449 -9.41 44.61 18.92
N SER A 450 -10.29 44.61 17.92
CA SER A 450 -11.74 44.53 18.05
C SER A 450 -12.37 43.71 16.92
N VAL A 451 -13.59 43.22 17.13
CA VAL A 451 -14.34 42.44 16.13
C VAL A 451 -14.61 43.26 14.84
N ALA A 452 -14.74 44.59 14.95
CA ALA A 452 -14.86 45.49 13.81
C ALA A 452 -13.64 45.47 12.86
N MET A 453 -12.44 45.11 13.37
CA MET A 453 -11.24 44.88 12.54
C MET A 453 -11.08 43.40 12.14
N LEU A 454 -11.64 42.47 12.92
CA LEU A 454 -11.65 41.04 12.60
C LEU A 454 -12.49 40.75 11.34
N ILE A 455 -13.71 41.29 11.23
CA ILE A 455 -14.64 41.07 10.11
C ILE A 455 -13.99 41.40 8.74
N PRO A 456 -13.43 42.61 8.50
CA PRO A 456 -12.75 42.90 7.24
C PRO A 456 -11.49 42.04 7.03
N SER A 457 -10.79 41.64 8.09
CA SER A 457 -9.65 40.73 7.98
C SER A 457 -10.06 39.31 7.55
N LEU A 458 -11.20 38.82 8.05
CA LEU A 458 -11.83 37.57 7.62
C LEU A 458 -12.29 37.66 6.15
N LEU A 459 -12.87 38.77 5.71
CA LEU A 459 -13.22 39.02 4.30
C LEU A 459 -11.98 38.98 3.39
N VAL A 460 -10.90 39.67 3.78
CA VAL A 460 -9.63 39.72 3.01
C VAL A 460 -8.92 38.37 2.97
N GLN A 461 -8.91 37.60 4.08
CA GLN A 461 -8.42 36.22 4.05
C GLN A 461 -9.27 35.35 3.10
N THR A 462 -10.58 35.53 3.14
CA THR A 462 -11.53 34.73 2.37
C THR A 462 -11.44 34.99 0.87
N SER A 463 -11.21 36.25 0.45
CA SER A 463 -10.96 36.59 -0.96
C SER A 463 -9.64 36.02 -1.49
N GLY A 464 -8.65 35.82 -0.63
CA GLY A 464 -7.40 35.12 -0.96
C GLY A 464 -7.54 33.60 -1.17
N SER A 465 -8.65 32.96 -0.75
CA SER A 465 -8.79 31.49 -0.76
C SER A 465 -8.73 30.84 -2.15
N GLY A 466 -8.98 31.59 -3.23
CA GLY A 466 -8.81 31.14 -4.62
C GLY A 466 -7.38 30.70 -4.98
N PHE A 467 -6.38 31.10 -4.17
CA PHE A 467 -4.97 30.77 -4.36
C PHE A 467 -4.71 29.30 -4.67
N VAL A 468 -5.30 28.37 -3.90
CA VAL A 468 -5.02 26.93 -4.05
C VAL A 468 -5.46 26.35 -5.40
N PHE A 469 -6.56 26.85 -5.95
CA PHE A 469 -7.06 26.45 -7.27
C PHE A 469 -6.17 27.00 -8.39
N LEU A 470 -5.74 28.27 -8.27
CA LEU A 470 -4.83 28.92 -9.21
C LEU A 470 -3.43 28.26 -9.19
N THR A 471 -2.93 27.85 -8.02
CA THR A 471 -1.69 27.06 -7.91
C THR A 471 -1.84 25.69 -8.56
N ARG A 472 -3.00 25.03 -8.41
CA ARG A 472 -3.29 23.73 -9.05
C ARG A 472 -3.46 23.84 -10.57
N ALA A 473 -4.01 24.95 -11.07
CA ALA A 473 -4.07 25.25 -12.50
C ALA A 473 -2.69 25.58 -13.10
N LEU A 474 -1.87 26.40 -12.43
CA LEU A 474 -0.54 26.75 -12.95
C LEU A 474 0.40 25.55 -12.96
N ILE A 475 0.46 24.77 -11.87
CA ILE A 475 1.45 23.69 -11.73
C ILE A 475 1.26 22.56 -12.75
N THR A 476 0.03 22.30 -13.21
CA THR A 476 -0.23 21.31 -14.27
C THR A 476 0.20 21.79 -15.66
N THR A 477 0.30 23.09 -15.91
CA THR A 477 0.87 23.60 -17.19
C THR A 477 2.38 23.42 -17.31
N LEU A 478 3.07 23.14 -16.19
CA LEU A 478 4.53 22.97 -16.12
C LEU A 478 4.99 21.50 -16.26
N VAL A 479 4.06 20.57 -16.51
CA VAL A 479 4.27 19.13 -16.42
C VAL A 479 3.61 18.43 -17.61
N HIS A 480 4.27 17.42 -18.18
CA HIS A 480 3.71 16.65 -19.30
C HIS A 480 2.47 15.86 -18.85
N ARG A 481 1.51 15.62 -19.76
CA ARG A 481 0.22 14.96 -19.43
C ARG A 481 0.41 13.64 -18.67
N GLU A 482 1.40 12.84 -19.05
CA GLU A 482 1.79 11.56 -18.44
C GLU A 482 2.31 11.65 -16.99
N GLU A 483 2.65 12.83 -16.47
CA GLU A 483 3.14 13.03 -15.10
C GLU A 483 2.13 13.75 -14.19
N THR A 484 0.97 14.16 -14.73
CA THR A 484 -0.08 14.87 -13.97
C THR A 484 -0.62 14.04 -12.78
N ALA A 485 -0.86 12.74 -12.96
CA ALA A 485 -1.27 11.85 -11.86
C ALA A 485 -0.18 11.69 -10.77
N ARG A 486 1.10 11.66 -11.18
CA ARG A 486 2.26 11.65 -10.27
C ARG A 486 2.40 12.98 -9.53
N LEU A 487 1.97 14.09 -10.14
CA LEU A 487 1.95 15.41 -9.54
C LEU A 487 0.81 15.57 -8.52
N PHE A 488 -0.43 15.20 -8.87
CA PHE A 488 -1.57 15.31 -7.96
C PHE A 488 -1.42 14.46 -6.70
N THR A 489 -0.97 13.21 -6.84
CA THR A 489 -0.67 12.35 -5.68
C THR A 489 0.36 12.99 -4.73
N ILE A 490 1.39 13.65 -5.26
CA ILE A 490 2.38 14.37 -4.44
C ILE A 490 1.82 15.67 -3.84
N ILE A 491 0.91 16.38 -4.51
CA ILE A 491 0.20 17.52 -3.92
C ILE A 491 -0.59 17.06 -2.69
N GLU A 492 -1.43 16.01 -2.82
CA GLU A 492 -2.25 15.55 -1.69
C GLU A 492 -1.44 14.96 -0.53
N VAL A 493 -0.24 14.41 -0.82
CA VAL A 493 0.77 14.07 0.21
C VAL A 493 1.23 15.31 0.97
N LEU A 494 1.66 16.36 0.28
CA LEU A 494 2.12 17.59 0.93
C LEU A 494 0.98 18.27 1.68
N GLN A 495 -0.26 18.19 1.18
CA GLN A 495 -1.45 18.65 1.90
C GLN A 495 -1.67 17.87 3.21
N SER A 496 -1.54 16.53 3.17
CA SER A 496 -1.67 15.66 4.34
C SER A 496 -0.58 15.91 5.39
N VAL A 497 0.68 16.05 4.93
CA VAL A 497 1.83 16.38 5.78
C VAL A 497 1.67 17.77 6.40
N GLY A 498 1.18 18.76 5.63
CA GLY A 498 0.88 20.10 6.15
C GLY A 498 -0.18 20.08 7.26
N ASN A 499 -1.19 19.21 7.16
CA ASN A 499 -2.22 19.01 8.17
C ASN A 499 -1.62 18.48 9.50
N VAL A 500 -0.75 17.47 9.43
CA VAL A 500 -0.08 16.86 10.60
C VAL A 500 0.99 17.78 11.21
N ILE A 501 1.66 18.60 10.40
CA ILE A 501 2.56 19.64 10.92
C ILE A 501 1.74 20.72 11.64
N ALA A 502 0.61 21.15 11.08
CA ALA A 502 -0.23 22.18 11.68
C ALA A 502 -0.79 21.77 13.04
N SER A 503 -1.31 20.55 13.18
CA SER A 503 -1.89 20.09 14.46
C SER A 503 -0.87 19.98 15.61
N LEU A 504 0.44 19.99 15.32
CA LEU A 504 1.49 20.21 16.33
C LEU A 504 1.90 21.69 16.45
N SER A 505 2.25 22.34 15.33
CA SER A 505 2.88 23.67 15.35
C SER A 505 1.90 24.81 15.66
N ILE A 506 0.68 24.76 15.13
CA ILE A 506 -0.37 25.74 15.43
C ILE A 506 -0.81 25.60 16.90
N THR A 507 -1.02 24.37 17.38
CA THR A 507 -1.46 24.09 18.75
C THR A 507 -0.47 24.64 19.77
N THR A 508 0.82 24.31 19.62
CA THR A 508 1.88 24.79 20.53
C THR A 508 2.06 26.31 20.47
N VAL A 509 2.04 26.91 19.28
CA VAL A 509 2.16 28.38 19.13
C VAL A 509 0.91 29.12 19.63
N PHE A 510 -0.28 28.51 19.54
CA PHE A 510 -1.51 29.07 20.10
C PHE A 510 -1.52 28.98 21.63
N GLN A 511 -1.05 27.88 22.22
CA GLN A 511 -0.84 27.76 23.68
C GLN A 511 0.14 28.82 24.21
N ILE A 512 1.28 29.02 23.55
CA ILE A 512 2.24 30.10 23.88
C ILE A 512 1.57 31.49 23.74
N GLY A 513 0.72 31.68 22.73
CA GLY A 513 -0.07 32.91 22.57
C GLY A 513 -1.06 33.17 23.72
N LEU A 514 -1.70 32.12 24.25
CA LEU A 514 -2.58 32.18 25.42
C LEU A 514 -1.79 32.50 26.72
N GLU A 515 -0.58 31.93 26.88
CA GLU A 515 0.31 32.22 28.00
C GLU A 515 0.76 33.69 28.01
N LEU A 516 1.23 34.20 26.88
CA LEU A 516 1.65 35.60 26.74
C LEU A 516 0.47 36.58 26.86
N GLY A 517 -0.68 36.24 26.27
CA GLY A 517 -1.91 37.01 26.38
C GLY A 517 -1.92 38.35 25.61
N GLY A 518 -2.99 39.12 25.78
CA GLY A 518 -3.17 40.41 25.11
C GLY A 518 -3.15 40.30 23.58
N ALA A 519 -2.22 41.00 22.92
CA ALA A 519 -2.04 40.89 21.47
C ALA A 519 -1.46 39.53 21.04
N TRP A 520 -0.67 38.87 21.89
CA TRP A 520 0.02 37.63 21.54
C TRP A 520 -0.89 36.41 21.42
N ILE A 521 -2.15 36.50 21.84
CA ILE A 521 -3.16 35.46 21.60
C ILE A 521 -3.31 35.19 20.07
N GLY A 522 -3.03 36.19 19.23
CA GLY A 522 -3.03 36.07 17.77
C GLY A 522 -1.77 35.43 17.15
N LEU A 523 -0.80 34.98 17.95
CA LEU A 523 0.53 34.55 17.47
C LEU A 523 0.48 33.43 16.40
N ALA A 524 -0.49 32.51 16.47
CA ALA A 524 -0.68 31.48 15.44
C ALA A 524 -1.08 32.05 14.07
N TRP A 525 -1.86 33.14 14.05
CA TRP A 525 -2.19 33.87 12.82
C TRP A 525 -1.03 34.72 12.32
N MET A 526 -0.23 35.30 13.22
CA MET A 526 1.01 36.00 12.87
C MET A 526 2.05 35.05 12.24
N MET A 527 2.26 33.86 12.81
CA MET A 527 3.15 32.83 12.23
C MET A 527 2.67 32.34 10.86
N THR A 528 1.36 32.13 10.70
CA THR A 528 0.84 31.67 9.40
C THR A 528 0.84 32.79 8.35
N ALA A 529 0.71 34.05 8.77
CA ALA A 529 0.93 35.21 7.91
C ALA A 529 2.39 35.32 7.44
N THR A 530 3.39 35.13 8.31
CA THR A 530 4.81 35.15 7.89
C THR A 530 5.16 33.98 6.96
N ALA A 531 4.56 32.80 7.17
CA ALA A 531 4.67 31.70 6.22
C ALA A 531 4.08 32.06 4.84
N PHE A 532 2.93 32.75 4.80
CA PHE A 532 2.37 33.25 3.55
C PHE A 532 3.18 34.37 2.90
N THR A 533 3.78 35.31 3.64
CA THR A 533 4.64 36.35 3.03
C THR A 533 5.91 35.75 2.44
N LEU A 534 6.54 34.76 3.09
CA LEU A 534 7.69 34.03 2.54
C LEU A 534 7.36 33.33 1.22
N VAL A 535 6.21 32.65 1.15
CA VAL A 535 5.72 32.02 -0.10
C VAL A 535 5.34 33.08 -1.15
N GLY A 536 4.71 34.19 -0.75
CA GLY A 536 4.35 35.30 -1.63
C GLY A 536 5.57 35.94 -2.30
N VAL A 537 6.63 36.23 -1.52
CA VAL A 537 7.91 36.73 -2.03
C VAL A 537 8.52 35.74 -3.02
N ALA A 538 8.48 34.44 -2.73
CA ALA A 538 8.97 33.42 -3.64
C ALA A 538 8.17 33.35 -4.96
N ILE A 539 6.83 33.51 -4.91
CA ILE A 539 5.94 33.54 -6.08
C ILE A 539 6.02 34.88 -6.86
N TRP A 540 6.47 35.97 -6.22
CA TRP A 540 6.89 37.18 -6.95
C TRP A 540 8.21 36.99 -7.69
N MET A 541 9.20 36.28 -7.10
CA MET A 541 10.44 35.92 -7.80
C MET A 541 10.22 34.88 -8.93
N PHE A 542 9.11 34.14 -8.91
CA PHE A 542 8.76 33.18 -9.96
C PHE A 542 8.57 33.87 -11.33
N ARG A 543 9.23 33.33 -12.37
CA ARG A 543 9.01 33.66 -13.78
C ARG A 543 8.63 32.39 -14.54
N ILE A 544 7.57 32.44 -15.34
CA ILE A 544 7.16 31.32 -16.20
C ILE A 544 8.28 31.10 -17.25
N PRO A 545 8.75 29.86 -17.48
CA PRO A 545 9.64 29.57 -18.59
C PRO A 545 8.91 29.86 -19.91
N SER A 546 9.56 30.58 -20.83
CA SER A 546 9.11 30.61 -22.21
C SER A 546 9.16 29.20 -22.77
N ARG A 547 7.99 28.59 -23.01
CA ARG A 547 7.89 27.31 -23.70
C ARG A 547 8.52 27.50 -25.08
N GLN A 548 9.68 26.87 -25.29
CA GLN A 548 10.33 26.84 -26.58
C GLN A 548 9.39 26.08 -27.53
N SER A 549 9.08 26.70 -28.67
CA SER A 549 8.19 26.13 -29.68
C SER A 549 8.96 25.10 -30.49
N ASP A 550 8.44 23.88 -30.58
CA ASP A 550 8.88 22.87 -31.55
C ASP A 550 8.40 23.22 -32.98
N ASP A 551 7.75 24.38 -33.15
CA ASP A 551 7.36 25.01 -34.40
C ASP A 551 8.61 25.57 -35.14
N LYS A 552 9.42 24.66 -35.67
CA LYS A 552 10.39 24.92 -36.75
C LYS A 552 10.33 23.80 -37.79
N VAL A 553 9.23 23.80 -38.53
CA VAL A 553 9.12 23.12 -39.82
C VAL A 553 8.79 24.19 -40.85
N GLU A 554 9.76 24.57 -41.66
CA GLU A 554 9.63 24.85 -43.10
C GLU A 554 11.02 25.18 -43.69
N GLU A 555 11.14 24.97 -45.00
CA GLU A 555 12.20 25.46 -45.91
C GLU A 555 13.67 25.26 -45.49
N ASP A 556 14.27 24.16 -45.97
CA ASP A 556 15.15 24.26 -47.15
C ASP A 556 15.21 22.91 -47.89
N SER A 557 15.28 22.93 -49.22
CA SER A 557 15.30 21.74 -50.08
C SER A 557 16.35 21.87 -51.18
N GLU A 558 17.52 21.26 -51.00
CA GLU A 558 18.50 21.17 -52.08
C GLU A 558 19.36 19.89 -52.01
N VAL A 559 19.80 19.40 -53.17
CA VAL A 559 20.46 18.10 -53.36
C VAL A 559 21.88 18.29 -53.88
N PRO A 560 22.94 17.87 -53.13
CA PRO A 560 24.31 17.85 -53.63
C PRO A 560 24.58 16.55 -54.41
N PRO A 561 25.15 16.63 -55.63
CA PRO A 561 26.60 16.35 -55.79
C PRO A 561 27.24 17.08 -57.00
N PRO A 562 28.54 16.87 -57.37
CA PRO A 562 29.70 16.32 -56.65
C PRO A 562 30.93 17.27 -56.68
N ALA A 563 32.12 16.74 -56.35
CA ALA A 563 33.49 17.27 -56.61
C ALA A 563 33.99 18.42 -55.69
N ALA A 564 35.28 18.54 -55.36
CA ALA A 564 36.44 17.64 -55.52
C ALA A 564 37.53 17.97 -54.46
N LEU A 565 38.55 17.11 -54.33
CA LEU A 565 39.72 17.36 -53.46
C LEU A 565 40.67 18.41 -54.06
N THR A 566 41.28 19.26 -53.24
CA THR A 566 42.75 19.49 -53.22
C THR A 566 43.20 20.32 -52.01
N GLY A 567 44.53 20.46 -51.84
CA GLY A 567 45.19 20.98 -50.64
C GLY A 567 45.62 22.47 -50.64
N PRO A 568 46.51 22.87 -49.71
CA PRO A 568 46.75 24.26 -49.28
C PRO A 568 48.15 24.78 -49.76
N PRO A 569 48.83 25.79 -49.15
CA PRO A 569 48.42 26.82 -48.17
C PRO A 569 48.85 28.27 -48.53
N THR A 570 48.41 29.29 -47.76
CA THR A 570 49.31 30.34 -47.18
C THR A 570 48.64 31.19 -46.09
N THR A 571 49.46 31.79 -45.22
CA THR A 571 49.15 32.72 -44.10
C THR A 571 49.70 34.14 -44.47
N PRO A 572 49.67 35.23 -43.63
CA PRO A 572 49.42 35.31 -42.18
C PRO A 572 48.69 36.56 -41.59
N HIS A 573 48.52 36.54 -40.26
CA HIS A 573 48.22 37.67 -39.34
C HIS A 573 46.84 38.37 -39.50
N LEU A 574 46.07 38.69 -38.46
CA LEU A 574 46.23 38.69 -36.98
C LEU A 574 44.86 38.21 -36.36
N ALA A 575 44.54 38.08 -35.07
CA ALA A 575 45.17 38.51 -33.81
C ALA A 575 44.73 37.67 -32.57
N SER A 576 45.09 38.17 -31.38
CA SER A 576 44.65 37.79 -30.02
C SER A 576 43.17 38.06 -29.73
N GLN A 577 42.48 37.44 -28.77
CA GLN A 577 42.81 36.48 -27.68
C GLN A 577 41.50 35.69 -27.35
N GLN A 578 41.43 34.57 -26.60
CA GLN A 578 42.12 34.21 -25.36
C GLN A 578 42.07 32.68 -25.09
N ALA A 579 42.84 32.21 -24.11
CA ALA A 579 42.74 30.93 -23.39
C ALA A 579 43.19 29.62 -24.08
N HIS A 580 44.33 29.10 -23.63
CA HIS A 580 44.59 27.68 -23.42
C HIS A 580 45.61 27.53 -22.26
N GLY A 581 45.76 26.35 -21.67
CA GLY A 581 46.68 26.15 -20.54
C GLY A 581 47.29 24.74 -20.43
N SER A 582 48.33 24.64 -19.60
CA SER A 582 49.02 23.42 -19.15
C SER A 582 49.78 23.74 -17.83
N LEU A 583 49.89 22.88 -16.81
CA LEU A 583 50.49 21.53 -16.70
C LEU A 583 52.01 21.49 -16.90
N LEU A 584 52.77 21.24 -15.80
CA LEU A 584 54.18 20.79 -15.61
C LEU A 584 54.50 20.96 -14.08
N SER A 585 55.46 20.31 -13.39
CA SER A 585 56.14 19.01 -13.57
C SER A 585 57.04 18.63 -12.37
N LYS A 586 57.01 17.35 -11.93
CA LYS A 586 58.09 16.54 -11.30
C LYS A 586 58.80 16.94 -9.98
N SER A 587 59.46 15.92 -9.40
CA SER A 587 60.46 15.89 -8.30
C SER A 587 59.94 15.99 -6.84
N GLY A 588 60.41 15.22 -5.84
CA GLY A 588 61.19 13.97 -5.90
C GLY A 588 62.07 13.65 -4.67
N HIS A 589 61.99 12.42 -4.12
CA HIS A 589 63.02 11.70 -3.28
C HIS A 589 63.36 12.34 -1.88
N VAL A 590 63.86 11.67 -0.81
CA VAL A 590 64.29 10.26 -0.56
C VAL A 590 64.33 9.90 0.96
N HIS A 591 63.95 8.65 1.32
CA HIS A 591 64.33 7.81 2.51
C HIS A 591 64.14 8.30 3.97
N PHE A 592 64.19 7.46 5.03
CA PHE A 592 64.41 5.99 5.23
C PHE A 592 63.13 5.29 5.80
N ALA A 593 63.01 4.03 6.25
CA ALA A 593 63.89 2.89 6.65
C ALA A 593 63.18 1.53 6.26
N VAL A 594 63.69 0.29 6.30
CA VAL A 594 64.75 -0.46 7.06
C VAL A 594 64.32 -0.81 8.51
N SER A 595 64.35 -2.06 9.02
CA SER A 595 64.79 -3.40 8.52
C SER A 595 63.75 -4.52 8.85
N LEU A 596 63.59 -5.61 8.06
CA LEU A 596 64.13 -7.00 8.23
C LEU A 596 63.89 -7.63 9.65
N ILE A 597 63.48 -8.90 9.88
CA ILE A 597 63.81 -10.25 9.30
C ILE A 597 62.56 -11.23 9.38
N PRO A 598 62.49 -12.39 8.68
CA PRO A 598 61.22 -13.15 8.45
C PRO A 598 61.12 -14.57 9.08
N GLN A 599 59.99 -15.24 8.76
CA GLN A 599 59.64 -16.67 8.90
C GLN A 599 59.31 -17.25 10.31
N ILE A 600 58.19 -17.99 10.37
CA ILE A 600 58.14 -19.45 10.57
C ILE A 600 56.83 -19.96 9.92
N SER A 601 56.92 -21.04 9.15
CA SER A 601 55.75 -21.77 8.63
C SER A 601 55.48 -23.00 9.48
N LEU A 602 54.21 -23.26 9.81
CA LEU A 602 53.80 -24.57 10.33
C LEU A 602 52.40 -24.91 9.82
N THR A 603 52.36 -25.53 8.64
CA THR A 603 51.15 -26.04 7.99
C THR A 603 50.74 -27.37 8.61
N SER A 604 49.51 -27.45 9.13
CA SER A 604 48.82 -28.72 9.38
C SER A 604 47.42 -28.68 8.75
N ASN A 605 47.30 -29.27 7.55
CA ASN A 605 46.03 -29.37 6.85
C ASN A 605 45.11 -30.39 7.53
N ILE A 606 43.94 -29.96 8.00
CA ILE A 606 42.82 -30.84 8.33
C ILE A 606 41.58 -30.37 7.53
N PRO A 607 41.18 -31.06 6.45
CA PRO A 607 40.04 -30.66 5.63
C PRO A 607 38.71 -31.05 6.29
N GLY A 608 38.20 -30.22 7.21
CA GLY A 608 37.08 -30.62 8.08
C GLY A 608 36.07 -29.57 8.55
N HIS A 609 36.17 -28.29 8.16
CA HIS A 609 35.25 -27.25 8.66
C HIS A 609 34.60 -26.42 7.54
N GLY A 610 33.43 -26.89 7.08
CA GLY A 610 32.49 -26.07 6.30
C GLY A 610 31.78 -25.04 7.18
N GLU A 611 31.47 -23.87 6.62
CA GLU A 611 30.81 -22.75 7.32
C GLU A 611 29.35 -23.08 7.71
N ILE A 612 29.13 -23.69 8.88
CA ILE A 612 27.79 -24.01 9.39
C ILE A 612 26.97 -22.73 9.69
N TYR A 613 27.65 -21.62 10.00
CA TYR A 613 27.04 -20.29 10.07
C TYR A 613 27.90 -19.25 9.34
N PRO A 614 27.46 -18.70 8.20
CA PRO A 614 27.88 -17.37 7.78
C PRO A 614 27.26 -16.35 8.75
N VAL A 615 27.89 -16.15 9.91
CA VAL A 615 27.59 -15.04 10.83
C VAL A 615 28.02 -13.75 10.14
N SER A 616 27.17 -13.29 9.22
CA SER A 616 27.33 -12.02 8.54
C SER A 616 27.51 -10.95 9.61
N ARG A 617 28.72 -10.35 9.65
CA ARG A 617 29.09 -9.28 10.60
C ARG A 617 28.15 -8.10 10.38
N SER A 618 27.02 -8.17 11.08
CA SER A 618 25.88 -7.26 10.98
C SER A 618 26.37 -5.86 11.31
N SER A 619 26.46 -4.99 10.31
CA SER A 619 26.92 -3.61 10.47
C SER A 619 26.12 -2.93 11.59
N TYR A 620 26.75 -2.06 12.38
CA TYR A 620 26.13 -1.40 13.54
C TYR A 620 24.65 -0.97 13.36
N PRO A 621 24.25 -0.26 12.28
CA PRO A 621 22.84 0.11 12.05
C PRO A 621 21.89 -1.08 11.84
N GLN A 622 22.36 -2.22 11.31
CA GLN A 622 21.55 -3.44 11.21
C GLN A 622 21.29 -4.08 12.58
N TRP A 623 22.20 -3.95 13.54
CA TRP A 623 21.97 -4.40 14.92
C TRP A 623 20.90 -3.55 15.61
N VAL A 624 21.00 -2.21 15.51
CA VAL A 624 19.97 -1.29 16.03
C VAL A 624 18.60 -1.59 15.43
N LEU A 625 18.51 -1.83 14.12
CA LEU A 625 17.27 -2.22 13.45
C LEU A 625 16.70 -3.56 13.97
N ARG A 626 17.56 -4.56 14.23
CA ARG A 626 17.13 -5.86 14.80
C ARG A 626 16.55 -5.69 16.20
N ILE A 627 17.22 -4.91 17.07
CA ILE A 627 16.74 -4.60 18.43
C ILE A 627 15.37 -3.93 18.36
N PHE A 628 15.24 -2.86 17.56
CA PHE A 628 13.98 -2.13 17.39
C PHE A 628 12.84 -3.02 16.88
N LEU A 629 13.08 -3.82 15.83
CA LEU A 629 12.07 -4.73 15.27
C LEU A 629 11.69 -5.83 16.26
N PHE A 630 12.65 -6.37 17.03
CA PHE A 630 12.38 -7.36 18.07
C PHE A 630 11.49 -6.77 19.17
N CYS A 631 11.91 -5.65 19.79
CA CYS A 631 11.16 -5.01 20.87
C CYS A 631 9.75 -4.55 20.44
N PHE A 632 9.57 -4.08 19.20
CA PHE A 632 8.25 -3.69 18.68
C PHE A 632 7.35 -4.90 18.37
N ARG A 633 7.89 -5.97 17.76
CA ARG A 633 7.09 -7.12 17.34
C ARG A 633 6.83 -8.13 18.44
N LEU A 634 7.72 -8.26 19.43
CA LEU A 634 7.60 -9.22 20.53
C LEU A 634 6.25 -9.13 21.29
N PRO A 635 5.79 -7.96 21.78
CA PRO A 635 4.50 -7.87 22.46
C PRO A 635 3.33 -8.20 21.52
N ILE A 636 3.38 -7.77 20.26
CA ILE A 636 2.34 -8.07 19.26
C ILE A 636 2.29 -9.58 18.98
N PHE A 637 3.45 -10.22 18.79
CA PHE A 637 3.57 -11.66 18.53
C PHE A 637 3.07 -12.49 19.70
N ILE A 638 3.46 -12.12 20.93
CA ILE A 638 2.98 -12.77 22.16
C ILE A 638 1.46 -12.62 22.27
N SER A 639 0.90 -11.42 22.13
CA SER A 639 -0.55 -11.20 22.24
C SER A 639 -1.37 -11.97 21.18
N VAL A 640 -0.90 -12.02 19.93
CA VAL A 640 -1.58 -12.79 18.86
C VAL A 640 -1.46 -14.30 19.10
N CYS A 641 -0.31 -14.80 19.56
CA CYS A 641 -0.14 -16.22 19.89
C CYS A 641 -0.98 -16.63 21.12
N LEU A 642 -0.94 -15.85 22.20
CA LEU A 642 -1.75 -16.10 23.40
C LEU A 642 -3.24 -16.05 23.07
N GLY A 643 -3.70 -15.03 22.33
CA GLY A 643 -5.07 -14.96 21.83
C GLY A 643 -5.46 -16.22 21.05
N TYR A 644 -4.62 -16.66 20.10
CA TYR A 644 -4.93 -17.84 19.30
C TYR A 644 -5.03 -19.12 20.15
N PHE A 645 -4.01 -19.44 20.95
CA PHE A 645 -3.94 -20.71 21.68
C PHE A 645 -4.80 -20.75 22.96
N LEU A 646 -5.12 -19.60 23.58
CA LEU A 646 -5.97 -19.54 24.79
C LEU A 646 -7.44 -19.23 24.52
N LEU A 647 -7.79 -18.52 23.43
CA LEU A 647 -9.17 -18.11 23.13
C LEU A 647 -9.68 -18.73 21.81
N PHE A 648 -9.04 -18.42 20.68
CA PHE A 648 -9.57 -18.80 19.36
C PHE A 648 -9.52 -20.31 19.09
N GLN A 649 -8.67 -21.07 19.80
CA GLN A 649 -8.63 -22.53 19.70
C GLN A 649 -9.88 -23.20 20.31
N TRP A 650 -10.52 -22.58 21.31
CA TRP A 650 -11.64 -23.16 22.06
C TRP A 650 -13.02 -22.68 21.55
N LEU A 651 -13.07 -21.54 20.87
CA LEU A 651 -14.28 -21.03 20.23
C LEU A 651 -14.63 -21.85 18.96
N PRO A 652 -15.92 -22.08 18.66
CA PRO A 652 -16.38 -22.82 17.48
C PRO A 652 -16.32 -21.95 16.20
N ILE A 653 -15.12 -21.46 15.88
CA ILE A 653 -14.86 -20.56 14.75
C ILE A 653 -14.78 -21.38 13.46
N THR A 654 -15.32 -20.83 12.37
CA THR A 654 -15.23 -21.41 11.02
C THR A 654 -13.78 -21.65 10.60
N SER A 655 -13.55 -22.64 9.73
CA SER A 655 -12.21 -22.99 9.23
C SER A 655 -11.49 -21.80 8.59
N LEU A 656 -12.22 -20.89 7.94
CA LEU A 656 -11.71 -19.62 7.41
C LEU A 656 -11.16 -18.71 8.51
N GLY A 657 -11.87 -18.54 9.62
CA GLY A 657 -11.41 -17.72 10.75
C GLY A 657 -10.16 -18.30 11.42
N ARG A 658 -10.09 -19.64 11.56
CA ARG A 658 -8.88 -20.32 12.06
C ARG A 658 -7.69 -20.11 11.13
N LYS A 659 -7.86 -20.29 9.81
CA LYS A 659 -6.80 -20.02 8.82
C LYS A 659 -6.36 -18.56 8.83
N ALA A 660 -7.29 -17.61 8.92
CA ALA A 660 -6.98 -16.19 9.01
C ALA A 660 -6.10 -15.86 10.24
N ALA A 661 -6.45 -16.39 11.42
CA ALA A 661 -5.65 -16.19 12.63
C ALA A 661 -4.24 -16.81 12.54
N LEU A 662 -4.10 -17.99 11.93
CA LEU A 662 -2.80 -18.60 11.64
C LEU A 662 -1.94 -17.73 10.68
N TRP A 663 -2.57 -17.15 9.66
CA TRP A 663 -1.91 -16.17 8.78
C TRP A 663 -1.53 -14.87 9.50
N CYS A 664 -2.28 -14.42 10.51
CA CYS A 664 -1.88 -13.31 11.38
C CYS A 664 -0.61 -13.64 12.19
N ILE A 665 -0.48 -14.86 12.73
CA ILE A 665 0.73 -15.30 13.45
C ILE A 665 1.95 -15.31 12.51
N LEU A 666 1.79 -15.71 11.25
CA LEU A 666 2.85 -15.62 10.21
C LEU A 666 3.15 -14.17 9.78
N GLY A 667 2.14 -13.31 9.76
CA GLY A 667 2.24 -11.91 9.35
C GLY A 667 3.12 -11.04 10.26
N VAL A 668 3.04 -11.21 11.59
CA VAL A 668 3.81 -10.42 12.57
C VAL A 668 5.35 -10.54 12.38
N PRO A 669 5.96 -11.74 12.30
CA PRO A 669 7.37 -11.92 11.93
C PRO A 669 7.65 -11.69 10.43
N SER A 670 6.68 -11.14 9.70
CA SER A 670 6.81 -10.73 8.29
C SER A 670 7.12 -11.87 7.33
N VAL A 671 6.43 -13.00 7.55
CA VAL A 671 6.40 -14.21 6.69
C VAL A 671 5.21 -14.11 5.72
N TRP A 672 5.14 -13.02 4.96
CA TRP A 672 4.04 -12.77 4.01
C TRP A 672 4.39 -13.09 2.54
N TRP A 673 5.67 -13.33 2.23
CA TRP A 673 6.08 -13.78 0.90
C TRP A 673 6.26 -15.30 0.91
N VAL A 674 5.39 -16.02 0.21
CA VAL A 674 5.49 -17.47 -0.02
C VAL A 674 5.47 -17.75 -1.53
N ASP A 675 6.47 -18.47 -2.01
CA ASP A 675 6.56 -18.95 -3.39
C ASP A 675 6.20 -20.44 -3.46
N LEU A 676 4.93 -20.71 -3.67
CA LEU A 676 4.41 -22.06 -3.91
C LEU A 676 4.60 -22.44 -5.39
N GLN A 677 5.17 -23.62 -5.63
CA GLN A 677 5.21 -24.26 -6.95
C GLN A 677 4.96 -25.76 -6.78
N VAL A 678 4.21 -26.33 -7.72
CA VAL A 678 3.91 -27.77 -7.82
C VAL A 678 4.69 -28.32 -9.01
N ASP A 679 5.27 -29.52 -8.86
CA ASP A 679 5.98 -30.20 -9.96
C ASP A 679 5.05 -30.40 -11.18
N GLY A 680 5.55 -30.09 -12.37
CA GLY A 680 4.81 -30.23 -13.62
C GLY A 680 3.68 -29.22 -13.86
N VAL A 681 3.64 -28.08 -13.15
CA VAL A 681 2.65 -26.99 -13.37
C VAL A 681 3.35 -25.66 -13.64
N ARG A 682 2.91 -24.91 -14.67
CA ARG A 682 3.44 -23.56 -14.98
C ARG A 682 2.99 -22.55 -13.91
N LYS A 683 3.86 -21.62 -13.53
CA LYS A 683 3.57 -20.63 -12.48
C LYS A 683 2.47 -19.67 -12.93
N GLY A 684 1.27 -19.83 -12.36
CA GLY A 684 0.09 -19.00 -12.63
C GLY A 684 -1.17 -19.81 -12.95
N THR A 685 -1.06 -21.03 -13.47
CA THR A 685 -2.22 -21.83 -13.94
C THR A 685 -2.89 -22.68 -12.85
N LEU A 686 -2.55 -22.46 -11.57
CA LEU A 686 -3.02 -23.26 -10.43
C LEU A 686 -4.53 -23.11 -10.11
N ASN A 687 -5.23 -22.15 -10.73
CA ASN A 687 -6.65 -21.89 -10.48
C ASN A 687 -7.60 -22.66 -11.41
N ASN A 688 -7.08 -23.53 -12.28
CA ASN A 688 -7.89 -24.37 -13.17
C ASN A 688 -8.25 -25.69 -12.48
N ASP A 689 -9.49 -26.15 -12.59
CA ASP A 689 -9.98 -27.37 -11.90
C ASP A 689 -9.18 -28.63 -12.27
N ARG A 690 -8.72 -28.72 -13.53
CA ARG A 690 -7.78 -29.74 -14.05
C ARG A 690 -6.46 -29.86 -13.24
N HIS A 691 -6.16 -28.95 -12.31
CA HIS A 691 -4.95 -28.99 -11.48
C HIS A 691 -5.22 -29.10 -9.97
N GLN A 692 -6.46 -29.00 -9.49
CA GLN A 692 -6.76 -29.15 -8.06
C GLN A 692 -6.34 -30.53 -7.51
N ASN A 693 -6.50 -31.59 -8.31
CA ASN A 693 -6.07 -32.96 -7.99
C ASN A 693 -4.56 -33.15 -7.80
N ARG A 694 -3.73 -32.12 -8.04
CA ARG A 694 -2.28 -32.12 -7.76
C ARG A 694 -1.91 -31.46 -6.42
N LEU A 695 -2.89 -31.01 -5.63
CA LEU A 695 -2.69 -30.50 -4.27
C LEU A 695 -3.16 -31.52 -3.22
N PRO A 696 -2.60 -31.51 -1.99
CA PRO A 696 -3.07 -32.33 -0.88
C PRO A 696 -4.52 -32.04 -0.50
N GLY A 697 -5.42 -33.00 -0.75
CA GLY A 697 -6.84 -32.95 -0.40
C GLY A 697 -7.23 -33.87 0.77
N PRO A 698 -8.54 -34.00 1.06
CA PRO A 698 -9.07 -34.99 2.00
C PRO A 698 -8.55 -36.41 1.71
N GLY A 699 -8.33 -37.22 2.75
CA GLY A 699 -7.81 -38.59 2.62
C GLY A 699 -6.36 -38.72 2.14
N SER A 700 -5.63 -37.62 1.86
CA SER A 700 -4.22 -37.67 1.45
C SER A 700 -3.23 -37.51 2.61
N ILE A 701 -1.99 -37.96 2.40
CA ILE A 701 -0.87 -37.82 3.33
C ILE A 701 0.08 -36.74 2.80
N ILE A 702 0.50 -35.81 3.66
CA ILE A 702 1.54 -34.82 3.42
C ILE A 702 2.81 -35.28 4.12
N ALA A 703 3.81 -35.71 3.35
CA ALA A 703 5.14 -36.05 3.85
C ALA A 703 6.04 -34.81 3.74
N SER A 704 6.19 -34.05 4.83
CA SER A 704 6.88 -32.76 4.81
C SER A 704 8.33 -32.87 5.29
N SER A 705 9.25 -32.19 4.61
CA SER A 705 10.57 -31.88 5.18
C SER A 705 10.40 -31.16 6.52
N PHE A 706 11.22 -31.46 7.52
CA PHE A 706 11.14 -30.82 8.84
C PHE A 706 12.40 -30.00 9.10
N THR A 707 12.27 -28.67 9.12
CA THR A 707 13.39 -27.73 9.17
C THR A 707 13.19 -26.62 10.20
N SER A 708 11.94 -26.22 10.44
CA SER A 708 11.57 -25.09 11.29
C SER A 708 10.26 -25.36 12.03
N PRO A 709 10.05 -24.82 13.25
CA PRO A 709 8.71 -24.77 13.87
C PRO A 709 7.67 -24.07 12.98
N ILE A 710 8.10 -23.21 12.05
CA ILE A 710 7.22 -22.52 11.10
C ILE A 710 6.58 -23.51 10.10
N ASP A 711 7.19 -24.67 9.85
CA ASP A 711 6.67 -25.68 8.90
C ASP A 711 5.28 -26.17 9.33
N ALA A 712 5.11 -26.49 10.63
CA ALA A 712 3.81 -26.89 11.18
C ALA A 712 2.77 -25.75 11.14
N LEU A 713 3.20 -24.52 11.40
CA LEU A 713 2.31 -23.35 11.37
C LEU A 713 1.82 -23.03 9.94
N TYR A 714 2.70 -23.11 8.95
CA TYR A 714 2.36 -22.92 7.54
C TYR A 714 1.43 -24.02 7.01
N LEU A 715 1.74 -25.28 7.28
CA LEU A 715 0.89 -26.41 6.88
C LEU A 715 -0.51 -26.30 7.51
N ALA A 716 -0.62 -25.85 8.76
CA ALA A 716 -1.89 -25.54 9.42
C ALA A 716 -2.65 -24.41 8.69
N ALA A 717 -1.98 -23.31 8.36
CA ALA A 717 -2.58 -22.14 7.71
C ALA A 717 -3.11 -22.43 6.29
N VAL A 718 -2.48 -23.35 5.55
CA VAL A 718 -2.87 -23.70 4.18
C VAL A 718 -3.83 -24.88 4.12
N PHE A 719 -3.43 -26.05 4.63
CA PHE A 719 -4.15 -27.32 4.38
C PHE A 719 -5.11 -27.72 5.51
N ASP A 720 -5.04 -27.08 6.68
CA ASP A 720 -5.73 -27.51 7.91
C ASP A 720 -5.63 -29.04 8.18
N PRO A 721 -4.41 -29.63 8.17
CA PRO A 721 -4.23 -31.07 8.31
C PRO A 721 -4.34 -31.54 9.77
N ILE A 722 -4.24 -32.84 9.96
CA ILE A 722 -4.00 -33.45 11.28
C ILE A 722 -2.52 -33.81 11.37
N PHE A 723 -1.83 -33.26 12.37
CA PHE A 723 -0.42 -33.55 12.59
C PHE A 723 -0.26 -34.90 13.29
N VAL A 724 0.69 -35.71 12.81
CA VAL A 724 1.11 -36.94 13.47
C VAL A 724 2.62 -37.01 13.62
N SER A 725 3.05 -37.64 14.70
CA SER A 725 4.45 -37.83 15.09
C SER A 725 4.93 -39.20 14.62
N CYS A 726 6.10 -39.22 13.99
CA CYS A 726 6.79 -40.43 13.54
C CYS A 726 8.02 -40.70 14.41
N TYR A 727 8.42 -41.97 14.45
CA TYR A 727 9.61 -42.46 15.14
C TYR A 727 10.45 -43.34 14.20
N PRO A 728 11.78 -43.46 14.40
CA PRO A 728 12.64 -44.23 13.49
C PRO A 728 12.44 -45.75 13.60
N SER A 729 11.96 -46.26 14.75
CA SER A 729 11.90 -47.71 15.02
C SER A 729 10.47 -48.28 15.16
N THR A 730 9.43 -47.53 14.80
CA THR A 730 8.03 -48.00 14.88
C THR A 730 7.24 -47.61 13.63
N ARG A 731 6.26 -48.43 13.25
CA ARG A 731 5.27 -48.12 12.20
C ARG A 731 4.02 -47.39 12.74
N GLU A 732 3.85 -47.34 14.06
CA GLU A 732 2.79 -46.57 14.72
C GLU A 732 3.12 -45.07 14.80
N VAL A 733 2.08 -44.24 14.89
CA VAL A 733 2.16 -42.78 15.00
C VAL A 733 1.41 -42.24 16.22
N GLU A 734 1.77 -41.02 16.65
CA GLU A 734 1.14 -40.30 17.76
C GLU A 734 0.41 -39.06 17.23
N GLN A 735 -0.86 -38.84 17.58
CA GLN A 735 -1.62 -37.66 17.13
C GLN A 735 -1.16 -36.40 17.88
N LEU A 736 -0.83 -35.34 17.14
CA LEU A 736 -0.37 -34.05 17.69
C LEU A 736 -1.37 -32.91 17.42
N SER A 737 -1.47 -31.99 18.36
CA SER A 737 -1.99 -30.63 18.11
C SER A 737 -0.95 -29.76 17.37
N VAL A 738 -1.39 -28.65 16.76
CA VAL A 738 -0.50 -27.69 16.09
C VAL A 738 0.56 -27.14 17.06
N TRP A 739 0.18 -26.88 18.31
CA TRP A 739 1.10 -26.44 19.37
C TRP A 739 2.16 -27.50 19.70
N GLN A 740 1.77 -28.77 19.83
CA GLN A 740 2.71 -29.88 20.06
C GLN A 740 3.64 -30.11 18.87
N ALA A 741 3.15 -29.96 17.62
CA ALA A 741 3.98 -30.04 16.42
C ALA A 741 5.04 -28.91 16.37
N ILE A 742 4.67 -27.68 16.73
CA ILE A 742 5.58 -26.54 16.87
C ILE A 742 6.64 -26.81 17.96
N LEU A 743 6.22 -27.23 19.16
CA LEU A 743 7.16 -27.54 20.25
C LEU A 743 8.11 -28.70 19.92
N ARG A 744 7.66 -29.69 19.15
CA ARG A 744 8.50 -30.83 18.73
C ARG A 744 9.66 -30.43 17.81
N ALA A 745 9.61 -29.26 17.16
CA ALA A 745 10.74 -28.71 16.40
C ALA A 745 11.91 -28.24 17.29
N PHE A 746 11.66 -28.01 18.59
CA PHE A 746 12.67 -27.68 19.60
C PHE A 746 13.03 -28.87 20.51
N ALA A 747 12.30 -29.99 20.41
CA ALA A 747 12.58 -31.20 21.18
C ALA A 747 13.81 -31.94 20.65
N LEU A 748 14.57 -32.57 21.56
CA LEU A 748 15.66 -33.47 21.18
C LEU A 748 15.13 -34.67 20.36
N PRO A 749 15.92 -35.24 19.42
CA PRO A 749 15.50 -36.40 18.63
C PRO A 749 15.05 -37.56 19.53
N GLN A 750 13.80 -38.00 19.37
CA GLN A 750 13.23 -39.13 20.12
C GLN A 750 13.36 -40.42 19.29
N ALA A 751 14.07 -41.41 19.80
CA ALA A 751 14.21 -42.71 19.14
C ALA A 751 12.99 -43.63 19.34
N LYS A 752 12.25 -43.45 20.44
CA LYS A 752 11.04 -44.20 20.83
C LYS A 752 9.96 -43.24 21.36
N PRO A 753 8.66 -43.61 21.31
CA PRO A 753 7.60 -42.85 21.95
C PRO A 753 7.80 -42.71 23.46
N ALA A 754 7.20 -41.65 24.03
CA ALA A 754 7.20 -41.45 25.48
C ALA A 754 6.33 -42.51 26.17
N PRO A 755 6.66 -42.97 27.40
CA PRO A 755 5.96 -44.07 28.08
C PRO A 755 4.51 -43.76 28.55
N ARG A 756 3.95 -42.61 28.13
CA ARG A 756 2.54 -42.23 28.31
C ARG A 756 1.87 -41.80 26.99
N ALA A 757 2.57 -41.90 25.85
CA ALA A 757 2.03 -41.54 24.55
C ALA A 757 1.08 -42.64 24.05
N ARG A 758 -0.09 -42.24 23.53
CA ARG A 758 -1.02 -43.17 22.87
C ARG A 758 -0.65 -43.27 21.40
N THR A 759 0.15 -44.27 21.06
CA THR A 759 0.42 -44.64 19.68
C THR A 759 -0.81 -45.29 19.03
N VAL A 760 -0.95 -45.11 17.72
CA VAL A 760 -2.08 -45.56 16.90
C VAL A 760 -1.56 -45.84 15.47
N ASP A 761 -2.10 -46.85 14.79
CA ASP A 761 -1.80 -47.06 13.37
C ASP A 761 -2.42 -45.96 12.47
N LEU A 762 -1.71 -45.61 11.40
CA LEU A 762 -2.07 -44.53 10.47
C LEU A 762 -3.43 -44.78 9.81
N LYS A 763 -3.77 -46.04 9.49
CA LYS A 763 -5.06 -46.42 8.89
C LYS A 763 -6.23 -46.09 9.82
N THR A 764 -6.04 -46.14 11.14
CA THR A 764 -7.05 -45.79 12.14
C THR A 764 -7.28 -44.28 12.22
N ILE A 765 -6.24 -43.46 12.10
CA ILE A 765 -6.37 -41.99 12.09
C ILE A 765 -7.08 -41.52 10.82
N MET A 766 -6.77 -42.12 9.66
CA MET A 766 -7.46 -41.81 8.39
C MET A 766 -8.96 -42.14 8.46
N ARG A 767 -9.34 -43.32 8.97
CA ARG A 767 -10.75 -43.70 9.17
C ARG A 767 -11.50 -42.75 10.13
N LYS A 768 -10.81 -42.20 11.14
CA LYS A 768 -11.39 -41.26 12.11
C LYS A 768 -11.62 -39.86 11.54
N TYR A 769 -10.90 -39.46 10.49
CA TYR A 769 -10.94 -38.09 9.95
C TYR A 769 -10.83 -38.04 8.40
N PRO A 770 -11.76 -38.67 7.66
CA PRO A 770 -11.66 -38.76 6.19
C PRO A 770 -11.64 -37.39 5.48
N GLY A 771 -12.31 -36.38 6.05
CA GLY A 771 -12.44 -35.04 5.47
C GLY A 771 -11.20 -34.14 5.56
N ARG A 772 -10.05 -34.59 6.09
CA ARG A 772 -8.84 -33.76 6.26
C ARG A 772 -7.56 -34.53 5.85
N PRO A 773 -6.55 -33.86 5.28
CA PRO A 773 -5.24 -34.47 5.05
C PRO A 773 -4.50 -34.74 6.37
N ILE A 774 -3.61 -35.73 6.38
CA ILE A 774 -2.69 -36.00 7.50
C ILE A 774 -1.31 -35.45 7.16
N ALA A 775 -0.73 -34.62 8.02
CA ALA A 775 0.63 -34.10 7.87
C ALA A 775 1.59 -34.81 8.83
N LEU A 776 2.68 -35.35 8.28
CA LEU A 776 3.72 -36.03 9.03
C LEU A 776 5.12 -35.54 8.66
N PHE A 777 6.03 -35.64 9.62
CA PHE A 777 7.43 -35.24 9.51
C PHE A 777 8.31 -36.51 9.53
N PRO A 778 8.59 -37.14 8.37
CA PRO A 778 9.13 -38.49 8.31
C PRO A 778 10.63 -38.55 8.68
N GLU A 779 11.32 -37.41 8.68
CA GLU A 779 12.70 -37.24 9.16
C GLU A 779 12.84 -37.34 10.69
N CYS A 780 11.73 -37.41 11.43
CA CYS A 780 11.65 -37.48 12.91
C CYS A 780 12.27 -36.31 13.72
N THR A 781 13.05 -35.42 13.10
CA THR A 781 13.77 -34.33 13.77
C THR A 781 14.30 -33.26 12.79
N THR A 782 14.33 -31.99 13.20
CA THR A 782 14.57 -30.80 12.34
C THR A 782 15.96 -30.70 11.70
N THR A 783 16.06 -30.70 10.37
CA THR A 783 17.33 -30.58 9.63
C THR A 783 17.71 -29.12 9.32
N ASN A 784 18.92 -28.92 8.79
CA ASN A 784 19.41 -27.61 8.32
C ASN A 784 18.95 -27.25 6.89
N GLY A 785 18.06 -28.05 6.28
CA GLY A 785 17.63 -27.90 4.90
C GLY A 785 18.76 -28.05 3.87
N GLN A 786 19.81 -28.81 4.18
CA GLN A 786 20.91 -29.16 3.26
C GLN A 786 21.04 -30.67 3.04
N GLY A 787 20.63 -31.48 4.02
CA GLY A 787 20.54 -32.93 3.94
C GLY A 787 19.16 -33.42 4.39
N VAL A 788 18.64 -34.44 3.70
CA VAL A 788 17.43 -35.18 4.08
C VAL A 788 17.85 -36.47 4.80
N LEU A 789 17.29 -36.69 5.98
CA LEU A 789 17.57 -37.87 6.81
C LEU A 789 16.93 -39.15 6.22
N PRO A 790 17.28 -40.36 6.70
CA PRO A 790 16.52 -41.58 6.43
C PRO A 790 15.09 -41.42 6.99
N LEU A 791 14.09 -41.82 6.21
CA LEU A 791 12.68 -41.62 6.56
C LEU A 791 12.14 -42.76 7.43
N SER A 792 11.21 -42.43 8.33
CA SER A 792 10.50 -43.38 9.19
C SER A 792 9.73 -44.44 8.37
N PRO A 793 9.73 -45.72 8.80
CA PRO A 793 9.03 -46.81 8.12
C PRO A 793 7.49 -46.68 8.13
N VAL A 794 6.94 -45.70 8.87
CA VAL A 794 5.51 -45.31 8.84
C VAL A 794 4.99 -45.08 7.41
N LEU A 795 5.84 -44.56 6.50
CA LEU A 795 5.44 -44.32 5.11
C LEU A 795 5.13 -45.61 4.32
N ALA A 796 5.70 -46.75 4.72
CA ALA A 796 5.42 -48.06 4.13
C ALA A 796 4.23 -48.79 4.80
N SER A 797 3.62 -48.22 5.85
CA SER A 797 2.39 -48.75 6.48
C SER A 797 1.13 -47.92 6.19
N ALA A 798 1.21 -46.98 5.24
CA ALA A 798 0.04 -46.32 4.69
C ALA A 798 -0.96 -47.35 4.09
N PRO A 799 -2.28 -47.09 4.07
CA PRO A 799 -3.22 -47.98 3.40
C PRO A 799 -3.05 -47.92 1.88
N HIS A 800 -3.23 -49.06 1.21
CA HIS A 800 -3.12 -49.22 -0.24
C HIS A 800 -3.85 -48.12 -1.01
N LYS A 801 -3.27 -47.67 -2.13
CA LYS A 801 -3.84 -46.64 -3.02
C LYS A 801 -4.02 -45.24 -2.40
N THR A 802 -3.44 -44.97 -1.23
CA THR A 802 -3.36 -43.63 -0.64
C THR A 802 -2.34 -42.75 -1.36
N LYS A 803 -2.73 -41.51 -1.71
CA LYS A 803 -1.82 -40.49 -2.28
C LYS A 803 -0.97 -39.82 -1.20
N ILE A 804 0.35 -39.96 -1.30
CA ILE A 804 1.37 -39.33 -0.45
C ILE A 804 2.03 -38.19 -1.23
N PHE A 805 1.89 -36.96 -0.76
CA PHE A 805 2.50 -35.77 -1.38
C PHE A 805 3.81 -35.40 -0.65
N PRO A 806 4.98 -35.47 -1.30
CA PRO A 806 6.23 -34.94 -0.75
C PRO A 806 6.23 -33.41 -0.82
N VAL A 807 6.43 -32.74 0.32
CA VAL A 807 6.43 -31.27 0.42
C VAL A 807 7.73 -30.78 1.05
N ALA A 808 8.53 -30.05 0.28
CA ALA A 808 9.74 -29.40 0.77
C ALA A 808 9.50 -27.91 1.05
N LEU A 809 9.91 -27.46 2.24
CA LEU A 809 9.91 -26.05 2.63
C LEU A 809 11.35 -25.54 2.75
N ARG A 810 11.61 -24.33 2.27
CA ARG A 810 12.95 -23.73 2.27
C ARG A 810 12.89 -22.25 2.62
N TYR A 811 13.62 -21.89 3.68
CA TYR A 811 13.67 -20.54 4.24
C TYR A 811 14.82 -19.71 3.67
N GLU A 812 14.55 -18.42 3.47
CA GLU A 812 15.51 -17.42 3.06
C GLU A 812 15.27 -16.12 3.85
N PRO A 813 16.20 -15.70 4.73
CA PRO A 813 17.47 -16.34 5.09
C PRO A 813 17.29 -17.63 5.92
N LYS A 814 18.36 -18.43 6.07
CA LYS A 814 18.33 -19.70 6.81
C LYS A 814 18.30 -19.54 8.35
N ASP A 815 18.38 -18.32 8.88
CA ASP A 815 18.40 -18.03 10.33
C ASP A 815 17.21 -18.61 11.12
N VAL A 816 16.06 -18.83 10.45
CA VAL A 816 14.82 -19.35 11.06
C VAL A 816 14.66 -20.87 10.92
N VAL A 817 15.74 -21.58 10.63
CA VAL A 817 15.82 -23.06 10.64
C VAL A 817 16.38 -23.50 12.00
N THR A 818 15.86 -24.59 12.58
CA THR A 818 16.23 -25.06 13.94
C THR A 818 17.00 -26.39 13.91
N PRO A 819 18.22 -26.45 13.35
CA PRO A 819 18.97 -27.70 13.20
C PRO A 819 19.51 -28.27 14.53
N VAL A 820 19.66 -27.42 15.54
CA VAL A 820 20.04 -27.77 16.92
C VAL A 820 18.82 -27.52 17.81
N PRO A 821 18.14 -28.55 18.32
CA PRO A 821 16.91 -28.37 19.10
C PRO A 821 17.15 -27.71 20.46
N GLY A 822 16.28 -26.75 20.81
CA GLY A 822 16.22 -26.09 22.12
C GLY A 822 16.78 -24.66 22.20
N SER A 823 17.14 -24.03 21.07
CA SER A 823 17.60 -22.63 20.99
C SER A 823 16.44 -21.63 20.88
N TYR A 824 15.57 -21.63 21.90
CA TYR A 824 14.29 -20.91 21.87
C TYR A 824 14.45 -19.39 21.69
N MET A 825 15.32 -18.75 22.48
CA MET A 825 15.49 -17.29 22.42
C MET A 825 16.28 -16.89 21.17
N THR A 826 17.29 -17.68 20.77
CA THR A 826 18.06 -17.45 19.53
C THR A 826 17.16 -17.52 18.30
N PHE A 827 16.23 -18.49 18.26
CA PHE A 827 15.22 -18.59 17.20
C PHE A 827 14.25 -17.40 17.22
N LEU A 828 13.66 -17.07 18.37
CA LEU A 828 12.68 -15.99 18.51
C LEU A 828 13.28 -14.62 18.15
N TRP A 829 14.53 -14.38 18.56
CA TRP A 829 15.34 -13.22 18.16
C TRP A 829 15.52 -13.14 16.65
N SER A 830 15.88 -14.25 16.02
CA SER A 830 16.08 -14.34 14.57
C SER A 830 14.77 -14.10 13.79
N LEU A 831 13.67 -14.69 14.27
CA LEU A 831 12.34 -14.60 13.67
C LEU A 831 11.70 -13.21 13.78
N LEU A 832 11.89 -12.49 14.90
CA LEU A 832 11.28 -11.17 15.10
C LEU A 832 12.21 -10.01 14.70
N GLY A 833 13.53 -10.14 14.87
CA GLY A 833 14.50 -9.09 14.55
C GLY A 833 14.84 -8.94 13.06
N ARG A 834 14.64 -9.98 12.24
CA ARG A 834 14.83 -9.90 10.77
C ARG A 834 13.66 -9.16 10.10
N PRO A 835 13.88 -8.23 9.16
CA PRO A 835 12.81 -7.36 8.63
C PRO A 835 11.77 -8.11 7.77
N ARG A 836 12.15 -9.17 7.07
CA ARG A 836 11.30 -10.01 6.21
C ARG A 836 11.81 -11.44 6.19
N HIS A 837 10.89 -12.39 6.00
CA HIS A 837 11.18 -13.79 5.74
C HIS A 837 10.53 -14.23 4.42
N TYR A 838 11.17 -15.16 3.72
CA TYR A 838 10.68 -15.73 2.48
C TYR A 838 10.67 -17.26 2.58
N ILE A 839 9.54 -17.88 2.28
CA ILE A 839 9.41 -19.34 2.19
C ILE A 839 9.23 -19.72 0.73
N ARG A 840 10.09 -20.63 0.24
CA ARG A 840 9.85 -21.34 -1.02
C ARG A 840 9.26 -22.70 -0.66
N VAL A 841 8.09 -23.02 -1.21
CA VAL A 841 7.40 -24.29 -0.99
C VAL A 841 7.34 -25.05 -2.30
N ARG A 842 7.69 -26.34 -2.26
CA ARG A 842 7.74 -27.22 -3.42
C ARG A 842 6.99 -28.50 -3.13
N ILE A 843 5.92 -28.74 -3.88
CA ILE A 843 5.06 -29.93 -3.77
C ILE A 843 5.38 -30.83 -4.97
N GLY A 844 5.85 -32.04 -4.72
CA GLY A 844 6.08 -33.04 -5.76
C GLY A 844 4.80 -33.75 -6.19
N GLN A 845 4.93 -34.60 -7.20
CA GLN A 845 3.86 -35.51 -7.63
C GLN A 845 3.43 -36.45 -6.50
N ALA A 846 2.18 -36.89 -6.52
CA ALA A 846 1.67 -37.87 -5.56
C ALA A 846 2.34 -39.23 -5.77
N VAL A 847 2.86 -39.82 -4.69
CA VAL A 847 3.39 -41.18 -4.63
C VAL A 847 2.31 -42.09 -4.07
N VAL A 848 2.15 -43.29 -4.62
CA VAL A 848 1.18 -44.29 -4.16
C VAL A 848 1.91 -45.61 -3.89
N GLY A 849 1.70 -46.16 -2.70
CA GLY A 849 2.15 -47.52 -2.35
C GLY A 849 1.23 -48.57 -2.98
N VAL A 850 1.86 -49.53 -3.66
CA VAL A 850 1.22 -50.57 -4.48
C VAL A 850 1.93 -51.90 -4.25
N ALA A 851 1.18 -53.02 -4.28
CA ALA A 851 1.73 -54.37 -4.17
C ALA A 851 2.52 -54.75 -5.44
N ALA A 852 3.40 -55.75 -5.37
CA ALA A 852 4.20 -56.19 -6.52
C ALA A 852 3.31 -56.56 -7.73
N ASP A 853 2.20 -57.24 -7.46
CA ASP A 853 1.26 -57.77 -8.46
C ASP A 853 0.36 -56.68 -9.10
N GLU A 854 0.36 -55.45 -8.56
CA GLU A 854 -0.41 -54.31 -9.07
C GLU A 854 0.47 -53.26 -9.78
N LEU A 855 1.78 -53.50 -9.92
CA LEU A 855 2.66 -52.62 -10.69
C LEU A 855 2.43 -52.80 -12.21
N PRO A 856 2.45 -51.72 -13.02
CA PRO A 856 2.31 -51.83 -14.47
C PRO A 856 3.52 -52.56 -15.06
N THR A 857 3.30 -53.75 -15.62
CA THR A 857 4.28 -54.46 -16.42
C THR A 857 4.57 -53.67 -17.70
N HIS A 858 5.77 -53.12 -17.80
CA HIS A 858 6.24 -52.49 -19.02
C HIS A 858 6.58 -53.57 -20.06
N ASP A 859 5.61 -53.94 -20.89
CA ASP A 859 5.84 -54.79 -22.06
C ASP A 859 6.76 -54.04 -23.04
N ALA A 860 8.01 -54.48 -23.11
CA ALA A 860 9.06 -53.86 -23.92
C ALA A 860 9.04 -54.39 -25.37
N THR A 861 7.90 -54.26 -26.05
CA THR A 861 7.72 -54.71 -27.45
C THR A 861 6.91 -53.69 -28.28
N MET A 862 7.15 -53.71 -29.59
CA MET A 862 6.43 -52.96 -30.63
C MET A 862 6.66 -51.43 -30.65
N PHE A 863 7.86 -51.04 -31.09
CA PHE A 863 8.09 -49.75 -31.75
C PHE A 863 7.78 -49.93 -33.25
N ASP A 864 6.62 -49.46 -33.71
CA ASP A 864 6.23 -49.50 -35.13
C ASP A 864 6.50 -48.12 -35.78
N PRO A 865 7.45 -48.01 -36.73
CA PRO A 865 7.87 -46.72 -37.28
C PRO A 865 6.95 -46.18 -38.40
N SER A 866 5.85 -46.86 -38.75
CA SER A 866 5.08 -46.58 -39.98
C SER A 866 3.98 -45.52 -39.85
N ALA A 867 3.69 -45.00 -38.65
CA ALA A 867 2.54 -44.13 -38.38
C ALA A 867 2.81 -42.61 -38.46
N ALA A 868 3.79 -42.18 -39.27
CA ALA A 868 4.32 -40.81 -39.29
C ALA A 868 3.90 -39.95 -40.51
N GLU A 869 2.80 -40.27 -41.19
CA GLU A 869 2.33 -39.48 -42.33
C GLU A 869 0.79 -39.36 -42.39
N ASN A 870 0.30 -38.20 -42.84
CA ASN A 870 -1.09 -37.70 -42.84
C ASN A 870 -1.60 -37.15 -41.49
N GLY A 871 -1.82 -35.84 -41.45
CA GLY A 871 -2.50 -35.16 -40.34
C GLY A 871 -3.77 -34.44 -40.78
N TYR A 872 -4.85 -34.65 -40.02
CA TYR A 872 -5.91 -33.66 -39.73
C TYR A 872 -6.55 -34.07 -38.39
N PRO A 873 -7.00 -33.13 -37.55
CA PRO A 873 -7.53 -33.47 -36.23
C PRO A 873 -8.96 -33.99 -36.33
N HIS A 874 -9.27 -35.04 -35.57
CA HIS A 874 -10.65 -35.52 -35.40
C HIS A 874 -10.99 -35.53 -33.91
N ASP A 875 -11.97 -34.71 -33.51
CA ASP A 875 -12.55 -34.79 -32.16
C ASP A 875 -13.26 -36.14 -31.97
N ARG A 876 -12.92 -36.83 -30.89
CA ARG A 876 -13.73 -37.82 -30.15
C ARG A 876 -12.94 -38.31 -28.93
N ASP A 877 -13.30 -37.80 -27.75
CA ASP A 877 -13.06 -38.53 -26.51
C ASP A 877 -13.89 -39.82 -26.54
N ASP A 878 -13.29 -40.98 -26.24
CA ASP A 878 -13.58 -41.73 -25.00
C ASP A 878 -12.69 -42.99 -24.81
N GLU A 879 -12.83 -43.65 -23.66
CA GLU A 879 -12.34 -45.01 -23.33
C GLU A 879 -10.80 -45.29 -23.25
N ARG A 880 -10.07 -44.55 -22.39
CA ARG A 880 -8.91 -45.11 -21.64
C ARG A 880 -8.87 -44.64 -20.17
N PRO A 881 -9.39 -45.42 -19.20
CA PRO A 881 -9.59 -44.93 -17.83
C PRO A 881 -8.43 -45.22 -16.85
N PHE A 882 -7.24 -44.64 -17.07
CA PHE A 882 -6.17 -44.59 -16.04
C PHE A 882 -5.46 -43.22 -16.00
N SER A 883 -5.18 -42.69 -14.80
CA SER A 883 -4.85 -41.26 -14.62
C SER A 883 -3.35 -40.93 -14.51
N GLU A 884 -2.87 -40.01 -15.35
CA GLU A 884 -1.55 -39.35 -15.24
C GLU A 884 -1.48 -38.33 -14.08
N SER A 885 -1.66 -38.79 -12.83
CA SER A 885 -1.64 -37.91 -11.64
C SER A 885 -0.82 -38.41 -10.45
N SER A 886 -0.34 -39.65 -10.47
CA SER A 886 0.42 -40.24 -9.37
C SER A 886 1.40 -41.31 -9.83
N VAL A 887 2.58 -41.34 -9.21
CA VAL A 887 3.62 -42.35 -9.43
C VAL A 887 3.34 -43.54 -8.51
N MET A 888 3.21 -44.73 -9.09
CA MET A 888 3.02 -45.98 -8.34
C MET A 888 4.38 -46.63 -8.05
N VAL A 889 4.58 -47.06 -6.80
CA VAL A 889 5.85 -47.55 -6.28
C VAL A 889 5.57 -48.71 -5.31
N LEU A 890 6.43 -49.73 -5.31
CA LEU A 890 6.35 -50.85 -4.36
C LEU A 890 6.34 -50.33 -2.91
N GLU A 891 5.45 -50.83 -2.04
CA GLU A 891 5.22 -50.27 -0.69
C GLU A 891 6.51 -50.11 0.15
N GLU A 892 7.45 -51.04 0.04
CA GLU A 892 8.75 -50.99 0.73
C GLU A 892 9.69 -49.89 0.21
N GLN A 893 9.55 -49.49 -1.06
CA GLN A 893 10.36 -48.45 -1.71
C GLN A 893 9.79 -47.04 -1.53
N VAL A 894 8.51 -46.90 -1.16
CA VAL A 894 7.85 -45.60 -0.92
C VAL A 894 8.66 -44.67 0.01
N PRO A 895 9.22 -45.09 1.16
CA PRO A 895 10.01 -44.21 2.02
C PRO A 895 11.29 -43.70 1.37
N ASN A 896 11.86 -44.46 0.41
CA ASN A 896 13.03 -44.02 -0.35
C ASN A 896 12.64 -43.04 -1.45
N TYR A 897 11.67 -43.38 -2.29
CA TYR A 897 11.18 -42.49 -3.36
C TYR A 897 10.69 -41.13 -2.82
N VAL A 898 9.98 -41.12 -1.68
CA VAL A 898 9.57 -39.89 -0.99
C VAL A 898 10.78 -39.11 -0.45
N GLY A 899 11.80 -39.80 0.08
CA GLY A 899 13.05 -39.17 0.54
C GLY A 899 13.86 -38.54 -0.59
N ASP A 900 13.96 -39.21 -1.74
CA ASP A 900 14.66 -38.72 -2.93
C ASP A 900 13.89 -37.56 -3.59
N SER A 901 12.56 -37.64 -3.59
CA SER A 901 11.69 -36.53 -3.98
C SER A 901 11.88 -35.30 -3.09
N LEU A 902 11.91 -35.46 -1.76
CA LEU A 902 12.19 -34.37 -0.82
C LEU A 902 13.59 -33.76 -1.04
N ALA A 903 14.60 -34.59 -1.33
CA ALA A 903 15.95 -34.13 -1.66
C ALA A 903 15.97 -33.29 -2.95
N ARG A 904 15.29 -33.76 -4.02
CA ARG A 904 15.11 -33.05 -5.29
C ARG A 904 14.41 -31.70 -5.09
N LEU A 905 13.25 -31.70 -4.42
CA LEU A 905 12.42 -30.51 -4.18
C LEU A 905 13.12 -29.46 -3.30
N GLY A 906 13.80 -29.88 -2.23
CA GLY A 906 14.54 -29.00 -1.33
C GLY A 906 15.87 -28.47 -1.90
N ARG A 907 16.41 -29.14 -2.93
CA ARG A 907 17.81 -29.04 -3.39
C ARG A 907 18.78 -29.37 -2.24
N ALA A 908 18.57 -30.54 -1.64
CA ALA A 908 19.34 -31.13 -0.55
C ALA A 908 19.93 -32.48 -1.00
N ARG A 909 20.93 -32.99 -0.28
CA ARG A 909 21.46 -34.35 -0.52
C ARG A 909 20.80 -35.36 0.42
N ARG A 910 20.75 -36.64 0.05
CA ARG A 910 20.42 -37.73 0.99
C ARG A 910 21.61 -37.98 1.89
N VAL A 911 21.36 -38.26 3.17
CA VAL A 911 22.41 -38.43 4.19
C VAL A 911 22.12 -39.67 5.03
N ALA A 912 23.10 -40.54 5.20
CA ALA A 912 22.98 -41.79 5.96
C ALA A 912 22.97 -41.61 7.50
N VAL A 913 23.01 -40.36 8.00
CA VAL A 913 22.97 -40.06 9.44
C VAL A 913 21.58 -40.34 9.98
N THR A 914 21.49 -41.21 10.97
CA THR A 914 20.23 -41.60 11.62
C THR A 914 19.84 -40.66 12.76
N ALA A 915 18.56 -40.65 13.15
CA ALA A 915 18.06 -39.87 14.28
C ALA A 915 18.82 -40.07 15.61
N PRO A 916 19.22 -41.29 16.04
CA PRO A 916 20.06 -41.47 17.24
C PRO A 916 21.48 -40.91 17.09
N GLN A 917 22.16 -41.09 15.94
CA GLN A 917 23.48 -40.49 15.70
C GLN A 917 23.41 -38.94 15.77
N LYS A 918 22.32 -38.35 15.27
CA LYS A 918 22.06 -36.92 15.40
C LYS A 918 21.82 -36.48 16.85
N LEU A 919 21.21 -37.32 17.70
CA LEU A 919 21.07 -37.04 19.14
C LEU A 919 22.44 -36.95 19.82
N GLU A 920 23.39 -37.80 19.44
CA GLU A 920 24.78 -37.75 19.94
C GLU A 920 25.52 -36.50 19.46
N PHE A 921 25.40 -36.15 18.17
CA PHE A 921 25.92 -34.89 17.64
C PHE A 921 25.38 -33.68 18.42
N VAL A 922 24.07 -33.62 18.74
CA VAL A 922 23.49 -32.51 19.51
C VAL A 922 24.00 -32.48 20.96
N LYS A 923 24.24 -33.63 21.60
CA LYS A 923 24.87 -33.69 22.93
C LYS A 923 26.29 -33.13 22.91
N LEU A 924 27.10 -33.53 21.92
CA LEU A 924 28.47 -33.04 21.74
C LEU A 924 28.49 -31.53 21.41
N TRP A 925 27.62 -31.07 20.51
CA TRP A 925 27.52 -29.65 20.15
C TRP A 925 27.20 -28.77 21.35
N LYS A 926 26.26 -29.17 22.22
CA LYS A 926 25.90 -28.43 23.44
C LYS A 926 27.00 -28.44 24.52
N LYS A 927 27.99 -29.33 24.43
CA LYS A 927 29.19 -29.29 25.29
C LYS A 927 30.21 -28.24 24.82
N SER A 928 30.22 -27.92 23.53
CA SER A 928 31.19 -26.99 22.91
C SER A 928 30.63 -25.58 22.64
N TYR A 929 29.32 -25.42 22.53
CA TYR A 929 28.67 -24.15 22.18
C TYR A 929 27.46 -23.84 23.05
N TRP A 930 27.44 -22.65 23.66
CA TRP A 930 26.31 -22.13 24.43
C TRP A 930 25.27 -21.49 23.49
N THR A 931 24.00 -21.90 23.62
CA THR A 931 22.84 -21.36 22.89
C THR A 931 21.75 -20.89 23.86
N TRP A 932 21.05 -19.81 23.50
CA TRP A 932 19.89 -19.26 24.21
C TRP A 932 18.56 -19.62 23.52
#